data_AF-K2CMQ5-F1
#
_entry.id   AF-K2CMQ5-F1
#
_cell.length_a   1.000
_cell.length_b   1.000
_cell.length_c   1.000
_cell.angle_alpha   90.00
_cell.angle_beta   90.00
_cell.angle_gamma   90.00
#
_symmetry.space_group_name_H-M   'P 1'
#
loop_
_entity.id
_entity.type
_entity.pdbx_description
1 polymer ?
#
loop_
_entity_poly.entity_id
_entity_poly.type
_entity_poly.pdbx_seq_one_letter_code
_entity_poly.pdbx_strand_id
1 'polypeptide(L)'
;MLKFVLILISSIVFLFPIKIFAHSETQIIEMTPDGFKPQEVSVDPNQSVIFLNKDQSSRWPASNTHPTHELYSEFDPKKIIAPGESWVFKPTKKGVWKFHDHLYPHYRGVLSVVSEEGEQVEQGESSPEVSQKNESVVEKVRNFVSNILAKIKNVFNSKSTTQTKIILPNKENFKKSSYEKQEEELRKIGKSQGASKSWEYIQTTFKGEGGSTGAIHDLAHLSGLLLYEEKGFENIKNCTSDFAFGCYHGFLDKAFAKSLNDLDKAEEACLKLGRKNSGPVASCIHGIGHGVASYHSTIDLEKALYDCRKLSSGNQYCFDGVFMEFIRSASSSFFKATDPYYPCDKLEENFAYAYSFECGRNQPSLLMGRFKMGFDEVIGVCSNSPSQPFKEGCFDSLGFSLAGTGDVRQIIDGCQKIGIDEYISKCIKAGAGELVFQEVPGWFEKSKEVCSGFPQTQTECLENVNRLIREYNKKVTFNFKNLQVGEDPANYVRDQLKVCYDLGGRDSCYREAAGALYENLGLSKNLEIFKANEEYPQVYARCHEVTHYLSRLEYEKLGSIAKVYSQCDSTCHGGCYHGTLEAYLKEKKGEKAFNLQKDFAKVCGSERDYQKPIEYNECFHGLGHAAMFVTEMELFDSLKLCDTIKDQKLKERCYTGIFMENSSSSTSFDHKSIYIKEDDPFYPCNALEEKHQAVCWQYQSSYFAIISSQDWRKVAQLCLKIPEKYQERCFRTIGTNQVGFTASLMTMKNDCGLMPSPRFKDNCITGVVSSLAYRFVGDTQKMIDFCL
;
A
#
# COMPACT_ATOMS: atom_id res chain seq x y z
N MET A 1 69.78 72.19 -45.29
CA MET A 1 69.04 73.23 -44.53
C MET A 1 67.80 73.60 -45.33
N LEU A 2 66.72 73.99 -44.64
CA LEU A 2 65.40 74.43 -45.16
C LEU A 2 64.50 73.30 -45.73
N LYS A 3 63.42 72.98 -44.99
CA LYS A 3 62.54 71.81 -45.18
C LYS A 3 61.13 72.18 -45.68
N PHE A 4 60.86 71.79 -46.93
CA PHE A 4 59.70 71.07 -47.52
C PHE A 4 58.78 70.36 -46.47
N VAL A 5 57.44 70.17 -46.54
CA VAL A 5 56.50 69.88 -47.66
C VAL A 5 55.02 69.76 -47.18
N LEU A 6 54.07 70.13 -48.07
CA LEU A 6 52.65 69.75 -48.36
C LEU A 6 51.71 69.14 -47.28
N ILE A 7 50.45 69.59 -47.10
CA ILE A 7 49.21 69.38 -47.90
C ILE A 7 48.89 67.91 -48.22
N LEU A 8 47.81 67.34 -47.64
CA LEU A 8 46.76 66.57 -48.35
C LEU A 8 45.61 66.07 -47.41
N ILE A 9 44.37 66.44 -47.77
CA ILE A 9 43.06 65.70 -47.69
C ILE A 9 42.55 65.33 -46.29
N SER A 10 41.52 65.98 -45.73
CA SER A 10 40.07 65.81 -45.99
C SER A 10 39.55 64.37 -45.84
N SER A 11 38.40 64.24 -45.17
CA SER A 11 37.49 63.07 -45.09
C SER A 11 37.68 62.11 -43.89
N ILE A 12 36.58 61.98 -43.12
CA ILE A 12 36.24 60.91 -42.16
C ILE A 12 36.94 61.09 -40.80
N VAL A 13 36.28 61.53 -39.72
CA VAL A 13 35.39 60.74 -38.85
C VAL A 13 34.36 61.66 -38.19
N PHE A 14 33.08 61.50 -38.53
CA PHE A 14 31.95 61.80 -37.65
C PHE A 14 31.65 60.53 -36.85
N LEU A 15 31.16 60.69 -35.61
CA LEU A 15 30.60 59.69 -34.68
C LEU A 15 31.59 58.93 -33.78
N PHE A 16 31.79 59.46 -32.58
CA PHE A 16 31.79 58.62 -31.36
C PHE A 16 31.09 59.39 -30.23
N PRO A 17 29.80 59.13 -29.94
CA PRO A 17 29.30 59.40 -28.61
C PRO A 17 29.92 58.34 -27.69
N ILE A 18 30.66 58.78 -26.68
CA ILE A 18 31.10 57.94 -25.57
C ILE A 18 29.83 57.43 -24.88
N LYS A 19 29.40 56.20 -25.17
CA LYS A 19 28.46 55.48 -24.32
C LYS A 19 29.24 54.97 -23.11
N ILE A 20 29.06 55.65 -21.98
CA ILE A 20 29.34 55.08 -20.66
C ILE A 20 28.37 53.90 -20.49
N PHE A 21 28.88 52.68 -20.47
CA PHE A 21 28.13 51.47 -20.10
C PHE A 21 28.21 51.24 -18.58
N ALA A 22 27.14 50.64 -18.05
CA ALA A 22 27.04 49.87 -16.80
C ALA A 22 26.72 50.59 -15.47
N HIS A 23 25.43 50.61 -15.11
CA HIS A 23 24.99 50.27 -13.75
C HIS A 23 24.12 49.01 -13.85
N SER A 24 24.66 47.85 -13.46
CA SER A 24 23.87 46.62 -13.36
C SER A 24 22.89 46.79 -12.20
N GLU A 25 21.59 46.80 -12.46
CA GLU A 25 20.57 46.86 -11.43
C GLU A 25 20.69 45.63 -10.53
N THR A 26 20.89 45.81 -9.23
CA THR A 26 21.07 44.66 -8.32
C THR A 26 19.73 43.97 -8.13
N GLN A 27 19.64 42.68 -8.47
CA GLN A 27 18.40 41.92 -8.33
C GLN A 27 18.20 41.50 -6.88
N ILE A 28 17.01 41.73 -6.34
CA ILE A 28 16.64 41.39 -4.96
C ILE A 28 15.57 40.32 -4.99
N ILE A 29 15.82 39.20 -4.31
CA ILE A 29 14.86 38.14 -3.99
C ILE A 29 14.49 38.27 -2.52
N GLU A 30 13.26 38.63 -2.25
CA GLU A 30 12.69 38.70 -0.90
C GLU A 30 12.26 37.30 -0.45
N MET A 31 12.73 36.86 0.71
CA MET A 31 12.26 35.66 1.39
C MET A 31 11.15 36.08 2.35
N THR A 32 9.94 35.64 2.07
CA THR A 32 8.71 36.06 2.77
C THR A 32 8.05 34.84 3.42
N PRO A 33 7.04 35.04 4.30
CA PRO A 33 6.25 33.93 4.82
C PRO A 33 5.63 33.04 3.74
N ASP A 34 5.46 33.56 2.52
CA ASP A 34 4.88 32.85 1.38
C ASP A 34 5.93 32.33 0.36
N GLY A 35 7.22 32.39 0.70
CA GLY A 35 8.32 31.94 -0.16
C GLY A 35 9.13 33.07 -0.81
N PHE A 36 9.74 32.79 -1.97
CA PHE A 36 10.64 33.72 -2.68
C PHE A 36 9.89 34.67 -3.61
N LYS A 37 10.25 35.96 -3.58
CA LYS A 37 9.66 37.00 -4.42
C LYS A 37 10.74 37.93 -5.02
N PRO A 38 10.89 38.00 -6.35
CA PRO A 38 10.27 37.13 -7.36
C PRO A 38 10.76 35.67 -7.22
N GLN A 39 9.95 34.72 -7.71
CA GLN A 39 10.30 33.29 -7.68
C GLN A 39 11.31 32.92 -8.77
N GLU A 40 11.34 33.68 -9.88
CA GLU A 40 12.31 33.55 -10.95
C GLU A 40 13.07 34.86 -11.16
N VAL A 41 14.39 34.78 -11.34
CA VAL A 41 15.24 35.91 -11.69
C VAL A 41 16.19 35.50 -12.80
N SER A 42 16.38 36.39 -13.78
CA SER A 42 17.45 36.28 -14.77
C SER A 42 18.53 37.32 -14.48
N VAL A 43 19.80 36.91 -14.50
CA VAL A 43 20.97 37.77 -14.27
C VAL A 43 22.11 37.45 -15.23
N ASP A 44 22.96 38.44 -15.48
CA ASP A 44 24.20 38.25 -16.20
C ASP A 44 25.26 37.50 -15.35
N PRO A 45 26.20 36.76 -15.99
CA PRO A 45 27.37 36.24 -15.30
C PRO A 45 28.13 37.40 -14.62
N ASN A 46 28.37 37.30 -13.31
CA ASN A 46 28.98 38.31 -12.43
C ASN A 46 28.06 39.42 -11.87
N GLN A 47 26.78 39.46 -12.22
CA GLN A 47 25.79 40.30 -11.51
C GLN A 47 25.46 39.68 -10.14
N SER A 48 25.19 40.51 -9.14
CA SER A 48 24.87 40.03 -7.79
C SER A 48 23.36 39.90 -7.59
N VAL A 49 22.95 38.85 -6.90
CA VAL A 49 21.59 38.65 -6.41
C VAL A 49 21.58 38.78 -4.90
N ILE A 50 20.71 39.62 -4.36
CA ILE A 50 20.53 39.79 -2.92
C ILE A 50 19.33 38.98 -2.48
N PHE A 51 19.52 38.05 -1.54
CA PHE A 51 18.45 37.39 -0.82
C PHE A 51 18.18 38.15 0.48
N LEU A 52 17.03 38.83 0.57
CA LEU A 52 16.63 39.62 1.73
C LEU A 52 15.58 38.89 2.55
N ASN A 53 15.83 38.63 3.84
CA ASN A 53 14.85 38.02 4.72
C ASN A 53 13.83 39.06 5.21
N LYS A 54 12.59 38.98 4.69
CA LYS A 54 11.42 39.75 5.14
C LYS A 54 10.42 38.92 5.94
N ASP A 55 10.73 37.67 6.21
CA ASP A 55 9.96 36.79 7.08
C ASP A 55 10.26 37.11 8.55
N GLN A 56 9.36 36.72 9.45
CA GLN A 56 9.59 36.70 10.90
C GLN A 56 10.43 35.48 11.33
N SER A 57 10.49 34.47 10.46
CA SER A 57 11.31 33.28 10.64
C SER A 57 12.69 33.45 10.02
N SER A 58 13.66 32.72 10.56
CA SER A 58 14.98 32.54 9.95
C SER A 58 14.85 31.86 8.57
N ARG A 59 15.69 32.23 7.60
CA ARG A 59 15.64 31.72 6.22
C ARG A 59 17.02 31.27 5.74
N TRP A 60 17.08 30.39 4.75
CA TRP A 60 18.35 29.93 4.19
C TRP A 60 18.19 29.52 2.72
N PRO A 61 18.44 30.41 1.75
CA PRO A 61 18.36 30.08 0.32
C PRO A 61 19.58 29.26 -0.12
N ALA A 62 19.37 28.11 -0.76
CA ALA A 62 20.45 27.26 -1.26
C ALA A 62 20.06 26.52 -2.55
N SER A 63 21.04 26.25 -3.41
CA SER A 63 20.85 25.46 -4.62
C SER A 63 20.34 24.07 -4.32
N ASN A 64 19.57 23.50 -5.24
CA ASN A 64 19.28 22.06 -5.22
C ASN A 64 20.59 21.24 -5.28
N THR A 65 20.64 19.98 -4.85
CA THR A 65 19.60 19.12 -4.23
C THR A 65 19.55 19.28 -2.70
N HIS A 66 18.37 19.36 -2.08
CA HIS A 66 18.27 19.40 -0.60
C HIS A 66 18.80 18.10 0.01
N PRO A 67 19.53 18.15 1.14
CA PRO A 67 20.17 19.29 1.79
C PRO A 67 21.64 19.44 1.38
N THR A 68 22.12 18.63 0.43
CA THR A 68 23.54 18.55 0.08
C THR A 68 24.01 19.72 -0.78
N HIS A 69 23.09 20.36 -1.50
CA HIS A 69 23.28 21.50 -2.39
C HIS A 69 24.40 21.27 -3.43
N GLU A 70 24.55 20.03 -3.89
CA GLU A 70 25.67 19.59 -4.73
C GLU A 70 25.61 20.09 -6.18
N LEU A 71 24.44 20.55 -6.67
CA LEU A 71 24.34 21.02 -8.06
C LEU A 71 25.09 22.34 -8.24
N TYR A 72 25.01 23.23 -7.26
CA TYR A 72 25.76 24.48 -7.22
C TYR A 72 26.15 24.81 -5.78
N SER A 73 27.17 24.14 -5.25
CA SER A 73 27.57 24.24 -3.84
C SER A 73 28.04 25.61 -3.37
N GLU A 74 28.41 26.50 -4.30
CA GLU A 74 28.73 27.90 -4.01
C GLU A 74 27.47 28.77 -3.87
N PHE A 75 26.32 28.31 -4.39
CA PHE A 75 25.00 28.88 -4.13
C PHE A 75 24.43 28.28 -2.83
N ASP A 76 25.16 28.47 -1.74
CA ASP A 76 24.77 28.07 -0.40
C ASP A 76 25.49 28.97 0.63
N PRO A 77 24.78 29.78 1.43
CA PRO A 77 25.40 30.62 2.45
C PRO A 77 25.99 29.80 3.60
N LYS A 78 25.62 28.52 3.73
CA LYS A 78 26.02 27.59 4.80
C LYS A 78 25.69 28.07 6.21
N LYS A 79 24.71 28.99 6.30
CA LYS A 79 24.25 29.59 7.53
C LYS A 79 22.84 30.14 7.36
N ILE A 80 22.17 30.27 8.50
CA ILE A 80 20.87 30.91 8.62
C ILE A 80 21.00 32.43 8.39
N ILE A 81 19.99 33.01 7.76
CA ILE A 81 19.80 34.46 7.59
C ILE A 81 18.66 34.89 8.51
N ALA A 82 18.96 35.73 9.51
CA ALA A 82 17.96 36.19 10.48
C ALA A 82 16.95 37.17 9.86
N PRO A 83 15.77 37.38 10.47
CA PRO A 83 14.80 38.39 10.03
C PRO A 83 15.44 39.76 9.83
N GLY A 84 15.21 40.38 8.67
CA GLY A 84 15.78 41.69 8.29
C GLY A 84 17.21 41.64 7.74
N GLU A 85 17.91 40.50 7.82
CA GLU A 85 19.24 40.35 7.24
C GLU A 85 19.19 39.96 5.75
N SER A 86 20.34 40.02 5.07
CA SER A 86 20.46 39.62 3.68
C SER A 86 21.74 38.85 3.39
N TRP A 87 21.72 38.09 2.30
CA TRP A 87 22.89 37.41 1.74
C TRP A 87 23.04 37.76 0.27
N VAL A 88 24.28 38.04 -0.14
CA VAL A 88 24.60 38.39 -1.53
C VAL A 88 25.24 37.19 -2.20
N PHE A 89 24.60 36.71 -3.27
CA PHE A 89 25.11 35.65 -4.12
C PHE A 89 25.62 36.22 -5.45
N LYS A 90 26.76 35.72 -5.93
CA LYS A 90 27.34 36.10 -7.23
C LYS A 90 27.47 34.84 -8.10
N PRO A 91 26.50 34.56 -9.00
CA PRO A 91 26.61 33.43 -9.91
C PRO A 91 27.80 33.58 -10.86
N THR A 92 28.58 32.51 -10.93
CA THR A 92 29.75 32.32 -11.81
C THR A 92 29.52 31.27 -12.88
N LYS A 93 28.53 30.38 -12.71
CA LYS A 93 28.20 29.30 -13.64
C LYS A 93 26.99 29.69 -14.48
N LYS A 94 27.13 29.73 -15.81
CA LYS A 94 26.00 29.93 -16.75
C LYS A 94 25.02 28.77 -16.67
N GLY A 95 23.74 29.03 -16.89
CA GLY A 95 22.68 28.03 -16.90
C GLY A 95 21.49 28.38 -16.02
N VAL A 96 20.52 27.48 -15.96
CA VAL A 96 19.32 27.61 -15.14
C VAL A 96 19.51 26.82 -13.84
N TRP A 97 19.56 27.53 -12.72
CA TRP A 97 19.84 26.97 -11.39
C TRP A 97 18.60 27.02 -10.52
N LYS A 98 18.10 25.86 -10.13
CA LYS A 98 16.99 25.74 -9.16
C LYS A 98 17.53 25.81 -7.73
N PHE A 99 16.82 26.51 -6.87
CA PHE A 99 17.17 26.67 -5.46
C PHE A 99 15.92 26.54 -4.58
N HIS A 100 16.12 26.31 -3.28
CA HIS A 100 15.07 26.19 -2.27
C HIS A 100 15.50 26.85 -0.95
N ASP A 101 14.59 26.97 0.00
CA ASP A 101 14.94 27.33 1.38
C ASP A 101 15.33 26.06 2.16
N HIS A 102 16.53 26.01 2.72
CA HIS A 102 17.04 24.84 3.44
C HIS A 102 16.22 24.50 4.70
N LEU A 103 15.65 25.51 5.36
CA LEU A 103 14.78 25.34 6.54
C LEU A 103 13.35 25.00 6.14
N TYR A 104 12.95 25.41 4.95
CA TYR A 104 11.61 25.21 4.40
C TYR A 104 11.69 24.73 2.92
N PRO A 105 12.08 23.47 2.66
CA PRO A 105 12.48 23.00 1.32
C PRO A 105 11.38 23.04 0.24
N HIS A 106 10.16 23.31 0.68
CA HIS A 106 9.00 23.52 -0.18
C HIS A 106 8.98 24.91 -0.82
N TYR A 107 9.63 25.92 -0.25
CA TYR A 107 9.83 27.20 -0.94
C TYR A 107 10.95 27.04 -1.95
N ARG A 108 10.65 27.25 -3.24
CA ARG A 108 11.56 26.99 -4.37
C ARG A 108 11.61 28.19 -5.31
N GLY A 109 12.73 28.36 -5.99
CA GLY A 109 12.92 29.41 -7.00
C GLY A 109 13.89 29.00 -8.11
N VAL A 110 13.98 29.85 -9.14
CA VAL A 110 14.83 29.63 -10.32
C VAL A 110 15.71 30.85 -10.58
N LEU A 111 17.00 30.62 -10.74
CA LEU A 111 17.99 31.61 -11.12
C LEU A 111 18.55 31.27 -12.50
N SER A 112 18.22 32.08 -13.51
CA SER A 112 18.75 31.94 -14.87
C SER A 112 19.96 32.85 -15.05
N VAL A 113 21.12 32.26 -15.36
CA VAL A 113 22.38 32.99 -15.59
C VAL A 113 22.66 32.97 -17.10
N VAL A 114 22.27 34.05 -17.78
CA VAL A 114 22.32 34.23 -19.24
C VAL A 114 23.10 35.50 -19.56
N SER A 115 23.82 35.56 -20.70
CA SER A 115 24.49 36.79 -21.14
C SER A 115 23.63 37.51 -22.18
N GLU A 116 23.52 38.85 -22.11
CA GLU A 116 22.82 39.66 -23.14
C GLU A 116 23.25 39.30 -24.58
N GLU A 117 22.26 39.28 -25.48
CA GLU A 117 22.31 38.65 -26.81
C GLU A 117 23.29 39.29 -27.80
N GLY A 118 23.96 38.40 -28.53
CA GLY A 118 24.73 38.71 -29.71
C GLY A 118 25.13 37.45 -30.49
N GLU A 119 24.20 36.52 -30.73
CA GLU A 119 24.29 35.58 -31.87
C GLU A 119 22.98 34.82 -32.08
N GLN A 120 22.57 34.71 -33.35
CA GLN A 120 21.30 34.16 -33.79
C GLN A 120 21.18 32.67 -33.51
N VAL A 121 19.96 32.26 -33.13
CA VAL A 121 19.54 30.86 -33.12
C VAL A 121 19.31 30.42 -34.56
N GLU A 122 20.25 29.68 -35.15
CA GLU A 122 19.96 28.85 -36.32
C GLU A 122 19.31 27.53 -35.85
N GLN A 123 18.08 27.31 -36.29
CA GLN A 123 17.48 25.99 -36.37
C GLN A 123 18.22 25.21 -37.46
N GLY A 124 18.86 24.10 -37.06
CA GLY A 124 19.45 23.15 -37.98
C GLY A 124 18.95 21.74 -37.69
N GLU A 125 17.92 21.30 -38.42
CA GLU A 125 17.72 19.88 -38.71
C GLU A 125 18.97 19.36 -39.44
N SER A 126 19.67 18.40 -38.87
CA SER A 126 20.32 17.33 -39.64
C SER A 126 20.78 16.20 -38.73
N SER A 127 20.44 14.99 -39.16
CA SER A 127 20.83 13.69 -38.62
C SER A 127 22.36 13.51 -38.67
N PRO A 128 22.99 12.80 -37.72
CA PRO A 128 24.36 12.32 -37.94
C PRO A 128 24.33 10.87 -38.46
N GLU A 129 24.84 10.71 -39.68
CA GLU A 129 25.36 9.45 -40.18
C GLU A 129 26.50 8.91 -39.29
N VAL A 130 26.55 7.59 -39.24
CA VAL A 130 27.55 6.77 -38.57
C VAL A 130 28.91 6.93 -39.26
N SER A 131 29.95 7.33 -38.51
CA SER A 131 31.34 7.08 -38.89
C SER A 131 32.06 6.32 -37.78
N GLN A 132 32.31 5.03 -38.03
CA GLN A 132 33.09 4.14 -37.17
C GLN A 132 34.56 4.57 -37.14
N LYS A 133 35.11 4.83 -35.95
CA LYS A 133 36.56 4.79 -35.71
C LYS A 133 36.91 3.45 -35.07
N ASN A 134 37.71 2.66 -35.77
CA ASN A 134 38.27 1.39 -35.29
C ASN A 134 39.29 1.66 -34.16
N GLU A 135 38.93 1.33 -32.93
CA GLU A 135 39.88 1.22 -31.82
C GLU A 135 40.68 -0.10 -31.92
N SER A 136 41.98 0.03 -31.76
CA SER A 136 42.97 -1.05 -31.81
C SER A 136 42.74 -2.12 -30.72
N VAL A 137 42.86 -3.39 -31.12
CA VAL A 137 42.76 -4.59 -30.26
C VAL A 137 43.69 -4.54 -29.04
N VAL A 138 44.79 -3.77 -29.12
CA VAL A 138 45.77 -3.63 -28.04
C VAL A 138 45.23 -2.80 -26.86
N GLU A 139 44.33 -1.84 -27.11
CA GLU A 139 43.68 -1.01 -26.08
C GLU A 139 42.70 -1.85 -25.23
N LYS A 140 41.95 -2.75 -25.89
CA LYS A 140 40.99 -3.65 -25.24
C LYS A 140 41.67 -4.65 -24.30
N VAL A 141 42.83 -5.18 -24.69
CA VAL A 141 43.58 -6.12 -23.84
C VAL A 141 44.19 -5.41 -22.64
N ARG A 142 44.71 -4.18 -22.80
CA ARG A 142 45.25 -3.39 -21.68
C ARG A 142 44.16 -3.04 -20.66
N ASN A 143 42.97 -2.66 -21.12
CA ASN A 143 41.83 -2.34 -20.25
C ASN A 143 41.19 -3.58 -19.58
N PHE A 144 41.31 -4.75 -20.21
CA PHE A 144 40.86 -6.00 -19.60
C PHE A 144 41.82 -6.48 -18.50
N VAL A 145 43.14 -6.42 -18.75
CA VAL A 145 44.16 -6.84 -17.78
C VAL A 145 44.25 -5.88 -16.60
N SER A 146 44.09 -4.56 -16.80
CA SER A 146 44.05 -3.59 -15.70
C SER A 146 42.84 -3.80 -14.78
N ASN A 147 41.67 -4.12 -15.35
CA ASN A 147 40.46 -4.41 -14.59
C ASN A 147 40.53 -5.73 -13.81
N ILE A 148 41.22 -6.73 -14.34
CA ILE A 148 41.45 -8.00 -13.62
C ILE A 148 42.45 -7.82 -12.48
N LEU A 149 43.55 -7.07 -12.71
CA LEU A 149 44.54 -6.80 -11.67
C LEU A 149 43.97 -5.92 -10.54
N ALA A 150 43.08 -4.97 -10.84
CA ALA A 150 42.35 -4.19 -9.84
C ALA A 150 41.41 -5.08 -8.99
N LYS A 151 40.75 -6.08 -9.61
CA LYS A 151 39.91 -7.06 -8.89
C LYS A 151 40.72 -8.00 -8.00
N ILE A 152 41.90 -8.44 -8.42
CA ILE A 152 42.76 -9.33 -7.61
C ILE A 152 43.39 -8.59 -6.42
N LYS A 153 43.72 -7.30 -6.56
CA LYS A 153 44.29 -6.50 -5.47
C LYS A 153 43.31 -6.26 -4.31
N ASN A 154 42.00 -6.29 -4.57
CA ASN A 154 40.95 -6.20 -3.55
C ASN A 154 40.68 -7.53 -2.82
N VAL A 155 41.15 -8.67 -3.33
CA VAL A 155 41.00 -9.98 -2.67
C VAL A 155 42.12 -10.22 -1.64
N PHE A 156 43.31 -9.64 -1.84
CA PHE A 156 44.48 -9.89 -0.98
C PHE A 156 44.75 -8.82 0.08
N ASN A 157 43.86 -7.84 0.25
CA ASN A 157 44.02 -6.76 1.23
C ASN A 157 42.86 -6.70 2.24
N SER A 158 42.37 -7.85 2.69
CA SER A 158 41.47 -7.93 3.85
C SER A 158 42.25 -7.72 5.15
N LYS A 159 42.67 -6.48 5.42
CA LYS A 159 42.83 -6.06 6.82
C LYS A 159 41.43 -5.91 7.40
N SER A 160 41.09 -6.84 8.27
CA SER A 160 39.92 -6.82 9.14
C SER A 160 39.74 -5.41 9.71
N THR A 161 38.77 -4.67 9.16
CA THR A 161 38.35 -3.40 9.72
C THR A 161 37.24 -3.78 10.70
N THR A 162 37.54 -3.68 11.99
CA THR A 162 36.57 -3.82 13.06
C THR A 162 35.42 -2.83 12.80
N GLN A 163 34.29 -3.34 12.30
CA GLN A 163 33.04 -2.59 12.24
C GLN A 163 32.66 -2.20 13.66
N THR A 164 32.90 -0.94 14.03
CA THR A 164 32.39 -0.35 15.25
C THR A 164 30.87 -0.27 15.07
N LYS A 165 30.14 -1.14 15.78
CA LYS A 165 28.68 -1.19 15.76
C LYS A 165 28.17 0.13 16.35
N ILE A 166 27.81 1.09 15.50
CA ILE A 166 27.23 2.36 15.95
C ILE A 166 25.93 2.05 16.71
N ILE A 167 25.89 2.44 17.99
CA ILE A 167 24.71 2.28 18.84
C ILE A 167 23.66 3.27 18.34
N LEU A 168 22.45 2.78 18.04
CA LEU A 168 21.35 3.64 17.62
C LEU A 168 21.03 4.67 18.72
N PRO A 169 20.68 5.91 18.37
CA PRO A 169 20.34 6.92 19.36
C PRO A 169 19.16 6.47 20.24
N ASN A 170 19.11 6.97 21.47
CA ASN A 170 17.95 6.78 22.33
C ASN A 170 16.73 7.48 21.72
N LYS A 171 15.62 6.75 21.58
CA LYS A 171 14.39 7.20 20.90
C LYS A 171 13.79 8.47 21.52
N GLU A 172 13.72 8.54 22.84
CA GLU A 172 13.14 9.70 23.55
C GLU A 172 14.01 10.95 23.39
N ASN A 173 15.33 10.78 23.40
CA ASN A 173 16.25 11.90 23.16
C ASN A 173 16.21 12.35 21.69
N PHE A 174 16.11 11.41 20.76
CA PHE A 174 15.96 11.70 19.33
C PHE A 174 14.71 12.55 19.07
N LYS A 175 13.56 12.15 19.62
CA LYS A 175 12.29 12.89 19.53
C LYS A 175 12.37 14.33 20.03
N LYS A 176 13.12 14.57 21.11
CA LYS A 176 13.27 15.90 21.73
C LYS A 176 14.34 16.78 21.08
N SER A 177 15.12 16.24 20.15
CA SER A 177 16.18 16.99 19.48
C SER A 177 15.64 17.88 18.35
N SER A 178 16.43 18.88 17.92
CA SER A 178 16.06 19.73 16.79
C SER A 178 16.07 18.92 15.48
N TYR A 179 15.34 19.41 14.47
CA TYR A 179 15.25 18.75 13.18
C TYR A 179 16.62 18.49 12.54
N GLU A 180 17.54 19.45 12.62
CA GLU A 180 18.89 19.33 12.06
C GLU A 180 19.67 18.18 12.70
N LYS A 181 19.52 18.00 14.02
CA LYS A 181 20.15 16.89 14.74
C LYS A 181 19.51 15.55 14.37
N GLN A 182 18.19 15.52 14.23
CA GLN A 182 17.47 14.32 13.79
C GLN A 182 17.93 13.90 12.39
N GLU A 183 18.06 14.86 11.48
CA GLU A 183 18.53 14.65 10.12
C GLU A 183 19.97 14.11 10.11
N GLU A 184 20.87 14.75 10.85
CA GLU A 184 22.28 14.35 10.95
C GLU A 184 22.43 12.90 11.44
N GLU A 185 21.69 12.53 12.49
CA GLU A 185 21.69 11.18 13.05
C GLU A 185 21.12 10.15 12.06
N LEU A 186 20.03 10.47 11.36
CA LEU A 186 19.47 9.58 10.34
C LEU A 186 20.43 9.34 9.18
N ARG A 187 21.16 10.37 8.74
CA ARG A 187 22.23 10.24 7.74
C ARG A 187 23.38 9.38 8.24
N LYS A 188 23.78 9.52 9.51
CA LYS A 188 24.81 8.65 10.12
C LYS A 188 24.36 7.19 10.15
N ILE A 189 23.11 6.92 10.51
CA ILE A 189 22.53 5.57 10.49
C ILE A 189 22.54 5.04 9.05
N GLY A 190 22.04 5.81 8.08
CA GLY A 190 22.01 5.43 6.67
C GLY A 190 23.38 5.09 6.10
N LYS A 191 24.40 5.93 6.37
CA LYS A 191 25.78 5.71 5.90
C LYS A 191 26.46 4.50 6.55
N SER A 192 26.11 4.16 7.79
CA SER A 192 26.82 3.13 8.56
C SER A 192 26.14 1.76 8.53
N GLN A 193 24.80 1.73 8.52
CA GLN A 193 24.00 0.51 8.63
C GLN A 193 23.06 0.31 7.43
N GLY A 194 23.06 1.22 6.46
CA GLY A 194 22.21 1.20 5.27
C GLY A 194 20.96 2.07 5.40
N ALA A 195 20.49 2.59 4.26
CA ALA A 195 19.34 3.49 4.20
C ALA A 195 18.06 2.86 4.76
N SER A 196 17.83 1.57 4.50
CA SER A 196 16.70 0.82 5.06
C SER A 196 16.69 0.84 6.60
N LYS A 197 17.87 0.87 7.24
CA LYS A 197 17.95 0.91 8.70
C LYS A 197 17.59 2.28 9.27
N SER A 198 17.90 3.34 8.52
CA SER A 198 17.46 4.71 8.85
C SER A 198 15.93 4.79 8.80
N TRP A 199 15.30 4.23 7.76
CA TRP A 199 13.85 4.17 7.64
C TRP A 199 13.19 3.38 8.79
N GLU A 200 13.69 2.17 9.07
CA GLU A 200 13.21 1.33 10.17
C GLU A 200 13.34 2.05 11.53
N TYR A 201 14.40 2.84 11.72
CA TYR A 201 14.59 3.59 12.95
C TYR A 201 13.48 4.63 13.18
N ILE A 202 13.06 5.37 12.14
CA ILE A 202 11.93 6.31 12.24
C ILE A 202 10.64 5.55 12.53
N GLN A 203 10.33 4.50 11.74
CA GLN A 203 9.12 3.69 11.91
C GLN A 203 8.96 3.17 13.34
N THR A 204 10.06 2.71 13.94
CA THR A 204 10.03 2.19 15.31
C THR A 204 10.12 3.27 16.39
N THR A 205 10.63 4.45 16.08
CA THR A 205 10.75 5.58 17.03
C THR A 205 9.42 6.28 17.20
N PHE A 206 8.72 6.54 16.10
CA PHE A 206 7.43 7.26 16.06
C PHE A 206 6.23 6.31 15.88
N LYS A 207 6.38 5.05 16.28
CA LYS A 207 5.31 4.06 16.16
C LYS A 207 4.06 4.52 16.92
N GLY A 208 2.94 4.63 16.21
CA GLY A 208 1.65 5.07 16.78
C GLY A 208 1.44 6.59 16.82
N GLU A 209 2.35 7.37 16.23
CA GLU A 209 2.18 8.81 16.03
C GLU A 209 1.76 9.09 14.58
N GLY A 210 0.81 10.01 14.40
CA GLY A 210 0.33 10.41 13.08
C GLY A 210 1.42 11.15 12.30
N GLY A 211 1.50 10.93 10.98
CA GLY A 211 2.54 11.50 10.12
C GLY A 211 2.58 13.03 10.10
N SER A 212 1.44 13.69 10.32
CA SER A 212 1.31 15.14 10.43
C SER A 212 1.81 15.73 11.76
N THR A 213 2.27 14.90 12.69
CA THR A 213 2.75 15.35 14.00
C THR A 213 4.21 15.80 13.89
N GLY A 214 4.48 17.08 14.17
CA GLY A 214 5.84 17.62 14.18
C GLY A 214 6.54 17.47 12.81
N ALA A 215 7.83 17.10 12.84
CA ALA A 215 8.65 16.96 11.63
C ALA A 215 8.73 15.51 11.09
N ILE A 216 7.88 14.59 11.57
CA ILE A 216 7.99 13.15 11.26
C ILE A 216 7.88 12.90 9.75
N HIS A 217 6.95 13.59 9.08
CA HIS A 217 6.79 13.53 7.63
C HIS A 217 8.08 13.92 6.88
N ASP A 218 8.74 15.01 7.28
CA ASP A 218 9.97 15.47 6.62
C ASP A 218 11.15 14.52 6.87
N LEU A 219 11.21 13.85 8.03
CA LEU A 219 12.19 12.79 8.29
C LEU A 219 11.91 11.54 7.43
N ALA A 220 10.63 11.27 7.12
CA ALA A 220 10.27 10.22 6.18
C ALA A 220 10.71 10.56 4.75
N HIS A 221 10.59 11.82 4.31
CA HIS A 221 11.18 12.29 3.03
C HIS A 221 12.68 12.02 2.97
N LEU A 222 13.41 12.38 4.03
CA LEU A 222 14.83 12.11 4.13
C LEU A 222 15.16 10.62 3.94
N SER A 223 14.38 9.74 4.57
CA SER A 223 14.58 8.30 4.45
C SER A 223 14.39 7.80 3.02
N GLY A 224 13.36 8.32 2.33
CA GLY A 224 13.14 8.06 0.91
C GLY A 224 14.31 8.49 0.04
N LEU A 225 14.82 9.70 0.26
CA LEU A 225 16.00 10.21 -0.43
C LEU A 225 17.21 9.29 -0.24
N LEU A 226 17.50 8.89 1.00
CA LEU A 226 18.62 7.99 1.31
C LEU A 226 18.47 6.63 0.64
N LEU A 227 17.24 6.11 0.58
CA LEU A 227 16.93 4.84 -0.07
C LEU A 227 17.21 4.90 -1.58
N TYR A 228 16.82 5.99 -2.25
CA TYR A 228 17.12 6.19 -3.67
C TYR A 228 18.63 6.38 -3.92
N GLU A 229 19.32 7.15 -3.09
CA GLU A 229 20.78 7.36 -3.23
C GLU A 229 21.58 6.06 -3.11
N GLU A 230 21.10 5.10 -2.32
CA GLU A 230 21.80 3.84 -2.10
C GLU A 230 21.68 2.87 -3.29
N LYS A 231 20.48 2.69 -3.88
CA LYS A 231 20.24 1.68 -4.94
C LYS A 231 19.21 2.08 -6.01
N GLY A 232 18.86 3.36 -6.12
CA GLY A 232 17.82 3.82 -7.04
C GLY A 232 16.49 3.10 -6.81
N PHE A 233 15.73 2.87 -7.90
CA PHE A 233 14.38 2.28 -7.87
C PHE A 233 14.29 0.88 -7.21
N GLU A 234 15.38 0.13 -7.06
CA GLU A 234 15.34 -1.17 -6.36
C GLU A 234 14.92 -1.05 -4.89
N ASN A 235 15.19 0.10 -4.28
CA ASN A 235 14.90 0.36 -2.87
C ASN A 235 13.51 0.95 -2.62
N ILE A 236 12.71 1.24 -3.66
CA ILE A 236 11.37 1.84 -3.48
C ILE A 236 10.44 0.92 -2.68
N LYS A 237 10.63 -0.41 -2.81
CA LYS A 237 9.91 -1.44 -2.05
C LYS A 237 10.12 -1.38 -0.54
N ASN A 238 11.14 -0.66 -0.08
CA ASN A 238 11.41 -0.46 1.34
C ASN A 238 10.58 0.70 1.90
N CYS A 239 10.07 1.60 1.06
CA CYS A 239 9.11 2.60 1.49
C CYS A 239 7.77 1.94 1.82
N THR A 240 7.08 2.50 2.81
CA THR A 240 5.72 2.12 3.18
C THR A 240 4.86 3.38 3.22
N SER A 241 3.57 3.23 3.49
CA SER A 241 2.65 4.36 3.67
C SER A 241 2.82 5.10 5.00
N ASP A 242 3.75 4.66 5.85
CA ASP A 242 3.94 5.26 7.17
C ASP A 242 4.27 6.75 7.03
N PHE A 243 3.76 7.53 7.98
CA PHE A 243 3.98 8.97 8.07
C PHE A 243 3.53 9.76 6.81
N ALA A 244 2.31 9.46 6.35
CA ALA A 244 1.68 10.11 5.20
C ALA A 244 2.53 10.02 3.92
N PHE A 245 3.05 8.83 3.61
CA PHE A 245 3.83 8.54 2.38
C PHE A 245 5.14 9.30 2.22
N GLY A 246 5.64 9.97 3.26
CA GLY A 246 6.81 10.83 3.13
C GLY A 246 8.03 10.12 2.49
N CYS A 247 8.20 8.82 2.74
CA CYS A 247 9.24 8.02 2.09
C CYS A 247 9.13 8.01 0.56
N TYR A 248 7.94 7.77 0.00
CA TYR A 248 7.75 7.80 -1.46
C TYR A 248 8.02 9.19 -2.04
N HIS A 249 7.60 10.24 -1.32
CA HIS A 249 7.77 11.63 -1.77
C HIS A 249 9.24 11.99 -1.90
N GLY A 250 10.02 11.81 -0.83
CA GLY A 250 11.46 12.13 -0.86
C GLY A 250 12.27 11.24 -1.79
N PHE A 251 11.85 9.98 -1.95
CA PHE A 251 12.46 9.05 -2.91
C PHE A 251 12.29 9.53 -4.36
N LEU A 252 11.07 9.91 -4.74
CA LEU A 252 10.73 10.30 -6.12
C LEU A 252 11.14 11.74 -6.44
N ASP A 253 11.13 12.66 -5.47
CA ASP A 253 11.74 13.99 -5.62
C ASP A 253 13.24 13.85 -5.92
N LYS A 254 13.96 12.97 -5.19
CA LYS A 254 15.37 12.70 -5.48
C LYS A 254 15.56 12.04 -6.85
N ALA A 255 14.69 11.12 -7.23
CA ALA A 255 14.77 10.44 -8.52
C ALA A 255 14.68 11.41 -9.70
N PHE A 256 13.78 12.39 -9.60
CA PHE A 256 13.52 13.34 -10.68
C PHE A 256 14.27 14.66 -10.58
N ALA A 257 15.10 14.85 -9.55
CA ALA A 257 15.83 16.10 -9.30
C ALA A 257 16.63 16.63 -10.52
N LYS A 258 17.07 15.75 -11.43
CA LYS A 258 17.86 16.10 -12.62
C LYS A 258 17.14 15.89 -13.96
N SER A 259 16.23 14.92 -14.05
CA SER A 259 15.58 14.53 -15.31
C SER A 259 14.32 13.71 -15.05
N LEU A 260 13.38 13.74 -16.00
CA LEU A 260 12.17 12.88 -16.03
C LEU A 260 12.32 11.67 -16.97
N ASN A 261 13.53 11.37 -17.45
CA ASN A 261 13.77 10.25 -18.36
C ASN A 261 13.45 8.87 -17.75
N ASP A 262 13.45 8.76 -16.42
CA ASP A 262 13.18 7.50 -15.70
C ASP A 262 11.73 7.42 -15.19
N LEU A 263 10.80 8.17 -15.78
CA LEU A 263 9.39 8.16 -15.39
C LEU A 263 8.74 6.78 -15.58
N ASP A 264 9.10 6.07 -16.66
CA ASP A 264 8.69 4.70 -16.95
C ASP A 264 9.22 3.71 -15.91
N LYS A 265 10.48 3.86 -15.49
CA LYS A 265 11.09 3.04 -14.42
C LYS A 265 10.45 3.30 -13.07
N ALA A 266 10.10 4.56 -12.77
CA ALA A 266 9.38 4.89 -11.56
C ALA A 266 7.99 4.24 -11.55
N GLU A 267 7.27 4.30 -12.66
CA GLU A 267 5.98 3.61 -12.83
C GLU A 267 6.13 2.09 -12.62
N GLU A 268 7.07 1.45 -13.31
CA GLU A 268 7.33 0.01 -13.19
C GLU A 268 7.67 -0.38 -11.74
N ALA A 269 8.46 0.44 -11.05
CA ALA A 269 8.83 0.22 -9.66
C ALA A 269 7.63 0.38 -8.72
N CYS A 270 6.76 1.37 -8.95
CA CYS A 270 5.51 1.53 -8.21
C CYS A 270 4.55 0.35 -8.44
N LEU A 271 4.40 -0.13 -9.67
CA LEU A 271 3.52 -1.25 -10.01
C LEU A 271 3.93 -2.57 -9.36
N LYS A 272 5.20 -2.72 -8.95
CA LYS A 272 5.69 -3.89 -8.20
C LYS A 272 5.25 -3.91 -6.73
N LEU A 273 4.68 -2.82 -6.21
CA LEU A 273 4.24 -2.73 -4.82
C LEU A 273 2.90 -3.43 -4.54
N GLY A 274 2.13 -3.77 -5.59
CA GLY A 274 0.84 -4.43 -5.42
C GLY A 274 0.03 -4.54 -6.70
N ARG A 275 -1.27 -4.81 -6.57
CA ARG A 275 -2.19 -4.82 -7.71
C ARG A 275 -2.31 -3.41 -8.31
N LYS A 276 -2.59 -3.32 -9.61
CA LYS A 276 -2.87 -2.05 -10.29
C LYS A 276 -3.93 -1.25 -9.52
N ASN A 277 -3.67 0.03 -9.28
CA ASN A 277 -4.53 0.94 -8.50
C ASN A 277 -4.80 0.54 -7.03
N SER A 278 -4.06 -0.42 -6.47
CA SER A 278 -4.11 -0.65 -5.02
C SER A 278 -3.51 0.54 -4.27
N GLY A 279 -3.89 0.71 -3.01
CA GLY A 279 -3.38 1.75 -2.13
C GLY A 279 -1.87 2.02 -2.25
N PRO A 280 -0.98 1.03 -2.03
CA PRO A 280 0.47 1.24 -2.14
C PRO A 280 0.94 1.72 -3.52
N VAL A 281 0.35 1.19 -4.60
CA VAL A 281 0.65 1.59 -5.98
C VAL A 281 0.18 3.02 -6.23
N ALA A 282 -1.06 3.33 -5.85
CA ALA A 282 -1.64 4.67 -5.99
C ALA A 282 -0.82 5.72 -5.24
N SER A 283 -0.40 5.43 -4.01
CA SER A 283 0.43 6.30 -3.19
C SER A 283 1.82 6.53 -3.76
N CYS A 284 2.43 5.49 -4.33
CA CYS A 284 3.72 5.63 -5.02
C CYS A 284 3.59 6.51 -6.28
N ILE A 285 2.55 6.30 -7.08
CA ILE A 285 2.28 7.13 -8.28
C ILE A 285 1.91 8.57 -7.88
N HIS A 286 1.22 8.77 -6.76
CA HIS A 286 1.02 10.11 -6.19
C HIS A 286 2.35 10.79 -5.87
N GLY A 287 3.31 10.06 -5.28
CA GLY A 287 4.68 10.53 -5.09
C GLY A 287 5.40 10.91 -6.40
N ILE A 288 5.07 10.27 -7.54
CA ILE A 288 5.60 10.67 -8.86
C ILE A 288 5.13 12.09 -9.18
N GLY A 289 3.85 12.40 -8.89
CA GLY A 289 3.28 13.73 -9.06
C GLY A 289 4.06 14.83 -8.32
N HIS A 290 4.38 14.59 -7.04
CA HIS A 290 5.22 15.50 -6.26
C HIS A 290 6.59 15.73 -6.93
N GLY A 291 7.27 14.66 -7.34
CA GLY A 291 8.58 14.75 -7.97
C GLY A 291 8.55 15.42 -9.36
N VAL A 292 7.48 15.21 -10.15
CA VAL A 292 7.26 15.88 -11.44
C VAL A 292 7.00 17.38 -11.25
N ALA A 293 6.10 17.76 -10.33
CA ALA A 293 5.83 19.16 -10.02
C ALA A 293 7.08 19.87 -9.49
N SER A 294 7.82 19.18 -8.63
CA SER A 294 9.12 19.60 -8.11
C SER A 294 10.17 19.81 -9.19
N TYR A 295 10.22 18.92 -10.18
CA TYR A 295 11.10 19.08 -11.34
C TYR A 295 10.73 20.32 -12.14
N HIS A 296 9.46 20.70 -12.28
CA HIS A 296 9.06 21.95 -12.93
C HIS A 296 9.05 23.17 -12.00
N SER A 297 9.68 23.06 -10.82
CA SER A 297 9.77 24.12 -9.80
C SER A 297 8.43 24.71 -9.38
N THR A 298 7.32 23.99 -9.57
CA THR A 298 5.94 24.47 -9.34
C THR A 298 5.58 25.78 -10.06
N ILE A 299 6.14 25.97 -11.26
CA ILE A 299 5.90 27.18 -12.07
C ILE A 299 5.01 26.85 -13.27
N ASP A 300 5.26 25.72 -13.93
CA ASP A 300 4.53 25.28 -15.12
C ASP A 300 3.63 24.07 -14.82
N LEU A 301 2.37 24.36 -14.45
CA LEU A 301 1.38 23.34 -14.08
C LEU A 301 1.00 22.44 -15.26
N GLU A 302 0.75 23.01 -16.43
CA GLU A 302 0.32 22.25 -17.60
C GLU A 302 1.41 21.26 -18.05
N LYS A 303 2.68 21.67 -17.99
CA LYS A 303 3.80 20.78 -18.32
C LYS A 303 3.98 19.66 -17.30
N ALA A 304 3.81 19.94 -16.01
CA ALA A 304 3.82 18.90 -14.97
C ALA A 304 2.70 17.86 -15.19
N LEU A 305 1.48 18.33 -15.47
CA LEU A 305 0.35 17.45 -15.78
C LEU A 305 0.55 16.69 -17.09
N TYR A 306 1.18 17.29 -18.10
CA TYR A 306 1.54 16.62 -19.36
C TYR A 306 2.52 15.47 -19.13
N ASP A 307 3.53 15.66 -18.29
CA ASP A 307 4.47 14.59 -17.96
C ASP A 307 3.77 13.45 -17.20
N CYS A 308 2.87 13.74 -16.25
CA CYS A 308 2.04 12.72 -15.61
C CYS A 308 1.15 11.94 -16.59
N ARG A 309 0.72 12.54 -17.72
CA ARG A 309 -0.08 11.83 -18.74
C ARG A 309 0.70 10.73 -19.48
N LYS A 310 2.04 10.76 -19.43
CA LYS A 310 2.90 9.75 -20.08
C LYS A 310 2.87 8.41 -19.36
N LEU A 311 2.43 8.37 -18.12
CA LEU A 311 2.23 7.14 -17.36
C LEU A 311 1.15 6.27 -18.03
N SER A 312 1.37 4.95 -18.01
CA SER A 312 0.42 3.98 -18.59
C SER A 312 -0.73 3.63 -17.65
N SER A 313 -0.59 3.97 -16.36
CA SER A 313 -1.50 3.64 -15.29
C SER A 313 -1.45 4.66 -14.16
N GLY A 314 -2.61 4.94 -13.55
CA GLY A 314 -2.69 5.69 -12.30
C GLY A 314 -2.41 7.18 -12.45
N ASN A 315 -2.53 7.73 -13.66
CA ASN A 315 -2.23 9.13 -13.97
C ASN A 315 -2.99 10.10 -13.05
N GLN A 316 -4.21 9.75 -12.65
CA GLN A 316 -5.00 10.50 -11.68
C GLN A 316 -4.28 10.71 -10.34
N TYR A 317 -3.54 9.71 -9.85
CA TYR A 317 -2.79 9.85 -8.61
C TYR A 317 -1.60 10.79 -8.80
N CYS A 318 -0.94 10.73 -9.96
CA CYS A 318 0.13 11.66 -10.31
C CYS A 318 -0.39 13.11 -10.42
N PHE A 319 -1.55 13.33 -11.05
CA PHE A 319 -2.18 14.65 -11.12
C PHE A 319 -2.48 15.20 -9.72
N ASP A 320 -3.03 14.37 -8.83
CA ASP A 320 -3.32 14.75 -7.45
C ASP A 320 -2.05 15.18 -6.69
N GLY A 321 -0.94 14.44 -6.84
CA GLY A 321 0.36 14.83 -6.27
C GLY A 321 0.90 16.14 -6.87
N VAL A 322 0.70 16.39 -8.16
CA VAL A 322 1.07 17.66 -8.80
C VAL A 322 0.28 18.82 -8.18
N PHE A 323 -1.05 18.72 -8.10
CA PHE A 323 -1.88 19.79 -7.54
C PHE A 323 -1.53 20.07 -6.07
N MET A 324 -1.34 19.02 -5.27
CA MET A 324 -0.93 19.15 -3.87
C MET A 324 0.41 19.90 -3.74
N GLU A 325 1.39 19.55 -4.57
CA GLU A 325 2.70 20.23 -4.57
C GLU A 325 2.58 21.69 -4.99
N PHE A 326 1.75 22.02 -6.00
CA PHE A 326 1.51 23.41 -6.40
C PHE A 326 0.87 24.24 -5.28
N ILE A 327 -0.14 23.70 -4.58
CA ILE A 327 -0.78 24.39 -3.46
C ILE A 327 0.18 24.62 -2.30
N ARG A 328 1.17 23.75 -2.13
CA ARG A 328 2.21 23.92 -1.12
C ARG A 328 3.29 24.93 -1.54
N SER A 329 3.75 24.87 -2.79
CA SER A 329 5.04 25.44 -3.18
C SER A 329 5.00 26.52 -4.26
N ALA A 330 3.91 26.63 -5.03
CA ALA A 330 3.78 27.67 -6.03
C ALA A 330 3.73 29.06 -5.38
N SER A 331 4.20 30.10 -6.09
CA SER A 331 4.10 31.50 -5.65
C SER A 331 2.70 31.86 -5.14
N SER A 332 2.61 32.73 -4.13
CA SER A 332 1.32 33.30 -3.71
C SER A 332 0.57 34.02 -4.83
N SER A 333 1.28 34.47 -5.87
CA SER A 333 0.68 35.09 -7.06
C SER A 333 0.11 34.10 -8.08
N PHE A 334 0.44 32.80 -7.97
CA PHE A 334 -0.06 31.78 -8.89
C PHE A 334 -1.58 31.61 -8.74
N PHE A 335 -2.05 31.45 -7.50
CA PHE A 335 -3.49 31.33 -7.20
C PHE A 335 -4.12 32.70 -7.01
N LYS A 336 -5.39 32.82 -7.36
CA LYS A 336 -6.11 34.09 -7.35
C LYS A 336 -7.19 34.06 -6.27
N ALA A 337 -7.04 34.88 -5.23
CA ALA A 337 -8.04 34.98 -4.17
C ALA A 337 -9.41 35.44 -4.67
N THR A 338 -9.46 36.21 -5.77
CA THR A 338 -10.71 36.66 -6.40
C THR A 338 -11.36 35.62 -7.30
N ASP A 339 -10.68 34.50 -7.56
CA ASP A 339 -11.13 33.44 -8.45
C ASP A 339 -10.87 32.08 -7.79
N PRO A 340 -11.83 31.57 -7.00
CA PRO A 340 -11.66 30.37 -6.20
C PRO A 340 -11.69 29.08 -7.04
N TYR A 341 -11.89 29.15 -8.36
CA TYR A 341 -11.89 28.00 -9.27
C TYR A 341 -10.58 27.87 -10.05
N TYR A 342 -9.77 28.93 -10.11
CA TYR A 342 -8.46 28.88 -10.76
C TYR A 342 -7.49 27.95 -10.01
N PRO A 343 -6.71 27.11 -10.71
CA PRO A 343 -6.61 26.97 -12.18
C PRO A 343 -7.54 25.92 -12.79
N CYS A 344 -8.43 25.31 -12.01
CA CYS A 344 -9.24 24.17 -12.41
C CYS A 344 -10.19 24.48 -13.57
N ASP A 345 -10.85 25.64 -13.53
CA ASP A 345 -11.72 26.13 -14.59
C ASP A 345 -10.97 26.31 -15.92
N LYS A 346 -9.78 26.92 -15.88
CA LYS A 346 -8.92 27.13 -17.04
C LYS A 346 -8.42 25.82 -17.63
N LEU A 347 -8.06 24.86 -16.78
CA LEU A 347 -7.68 23.52 -17.21
C LEU A 347 -8.86 22.78 -17.84
N GLU A 348 -10.08 22.97 -17.32
CA GLU A 348 -11.29 22.36 -17.88
C GLU A 348 -11.65 22.94 -19.25
N GLU A 349 -11.46 24.25 -19.46
CA GLU A 349 -11.60 24.86 -20.78
C GLU A 349 -10.62 24.26 -21.81
N ASN A 350 -9.37 24.02 -21.39
CA ASN A 350 -8.31 23.56 -22.28
C ASN A 350 -8.31 22.04 -22.50
N PHE A 351 -8.75 21.26 -21.51
CA PHE A 351 -8.59 19.80 -21.47
C PHE A 351 -9.86 19.03 -21.08
N ALA A 352 -11.02 19.68 -21.08
CA ALA A 352 -12.27 19.14 -20.57
C ALA A 352 -12.09 18.59 -19.13
N TYR A 353 -12.87 17.59 -18.73
CA TYR A 353 -12.86 17.05 -17.37
C TYR A 353 -11.60 16.27 -16.96
N ALA A 354 -10.54 16.26 -17.77
CA ALA A 354 -9.38 15.38 -17.56
C ALA A 354 -8.64 15.59 -16.23
N TYR A 355 -8.78 16.77 -15.62
CA TYR A 355 -8.12 17.14 -14.36
C TYR A 355 -9.08 17.65 -13.28
N SER A 356 -10.37 17.77 -13.62
CA SER A 356 -11.33 18.52 -12.80
C SER A 356 -11.53 17.89 -11.43
N PHE A 357 -11.52 16.54 -11.35
CA PHE A 357 -11.66 15.83 -10.09
C PHE A 357 -10.47 16.08 -9.16
N GLU A 358 -9.24 15.85 -9.63
CA GLU A 358 -8.02 15.98 -8.81
C GLU A 358 -7.76 17.44 -8.44
N CYS A 359 -8.02 18.38 -9.36
CA CYS A 359 -7.93 19.80 -9.07
C CYS A 359 -8.96 20.21 -7.99
N GLY A 360 -10.23 19.79 -8.16
CA GLY A 360 -11.28 20.02 -7.18
C GLY A 360 -10.95 19.41 -5.82
N ARG A 361 -10.34 18.22 -5.79
CA ARG A 361 -9.90 17.54 -4.57
C ARG A 361 -8.84 18.29 -3.79
N ASN A 362 -8.01 19.10 -4.45
CA ASN A 362 -6.99 19.88 -3.76
C ASN A 362 -7.44 21.32 -3.46
N GLN A 363 -8.54 21.80 -4.05
CA GLN A 363 -9.01 23.18 -3.90
C GLN A 363 -9.37 23.56 -2.45
N PRO A 364 -10.04 22.73 -1.62
CA PRO A 364 -10.32 23.10 -0.23
C PRO A 364 -9.07 23.43 0.59
N SER A 365 -7.99 22.67 0.43
CA SER A 365 -6.70 22.93 1.10
C SER A 365 -6.13 24.31 0.73
N LEU A 366 -6.28 24.73 -0.53
CA LEU A 366 -5.90 26.07 -0.98
C LEU A 366 -6.76 27.15 -0.31
N LEU A 367 -8.09 27.00 -0.39
CA LEU A 367 -9.04 28.01 0.07
C LEU A 367 -8.95 28.22 1.58
N MET A 368 -8.89 27.14 2.35
CA MET A 368 -8.75 27.21 3.82
C MET A 368 -7.32 27.58 4.22
N GLY A 369 -6.32 27.01 3.55
CA GLY A 369 -4.91 27.16 3.91
C GLY A 369 -4.34 28.53 3.55
N ARG A 370 -4.42 28.94 2.28
CA ARG A 370 -3.83 30.19 1.79
C ARG A 370 -4.78 31.37 1.92
N PHE A 371 -6.05 31.20 1.54
CA PHE A 371 -7.03 32.30 1.56
C PHE A 371 -7.81 32.43 2.87
N LYS A 372 -7.58 31.52 3.83
CA LYS A 372 -8.17 31.54 5.17
C LYS A 372 -9.70 31.55 5.17
N MET A 373 -10.32 30.98 4.14
CA MET A 373 -11.77 30.82 4.06
C MET A 373 -12.26 29.84 5.13
N GLY A 374 -13.41 30.13 5.73
CA GLY A 374 -14.10 29.24 6.66
C GLY A 374 -14.69 28.02 5.95
N PHE A 375 -14.90 26.94 6.71
CA PHE A 375 -15.43 25.67 6.17
C PHE A 375 -16.76 25.85 5.42
N ASP A 376 -17.68 26.65 5.97
CA ASP A 376 -18.99 26.90 5.37
C ASP A 376 -18.89 27.72 4.06
N GLU A 377 -17.90 28.62 3.97
CA GLU A 377 -17.62 29.38 2.74
C GLU A 377 -17.09 28.44 1.64
N VAL A 378 -16.23 27.48 2.00
CA VAL A 378 -15.69 26.48 1.07
C VAL A 378 -16.78 25.53 0.57
N ILE A 379 -17.73 25.11 1.43
CA ILE A 379 -18.92 24.37 0.98
C ILE A 379 -19.67 25.18 -0.11
N GLY A 380 -19.81 26.50 0.08
CA GLY A 380 -20.39 27.39 -0.91
C GLY A 380 -19.64 27.37 -2.25
N VAL A 381 -18.30 27.45 -2.22
CA VAL A 381 -17.47 27.36 -3.43
C VAL A 381 -17.66 26.02 -4.15
N CYS A 382 -17.54 24.89 -3.41
CA CYS A 382 -17.73 23.56 -3.97
C CYS A 382 -19.12 23.43 -4.61
N SER A 383 -20.18 23.85 -3.90
CA SER A 383 -21.58 23.72 -4.33
C SER A 383 -21.88 24.51 -5.61
N ASN A 384 -21.28 25.71 -5.74
CA ASN A 384 -21.54 26.64 -6.85
C ASN A 384 -20.72 26.35 -8.12
N SER A 385 -19.76 25.42 -8.08
CA SER A 385 -19.02 25.05 -9.29
C SER A 385 -19.98 24.51 -10.38
N PRO A 386 -19.80 24.84 -11.67
CA PRO A 386 -20.58 24.21 -12.74
C PRO A 386 -20.05 22.80 -13.11
N SER A 387 -18.85 22.44 -12.66
CA SER A 387 -18.18 21.19 -13.02
C SER A 387 -18.50 20.06 -12.04
N GLN A 388 -19.23 19.03 -12.50
CA GLN A 388 -19.58 17.89 -11.66
C GLN A 388 -18.34 17.15 -11.11
N PRO A 389 -17.32 16.79 -11.92
CA PRO A 389 -16.14 16.10 -11.39
C PRO A 389 -15.38 16.95 -10.36
N PHE A 390 -15.32 18.28 -10.55
CA PHE A 390 -14.76 19.19 -9.56
C PHE A 390 -15.52 19.12 -8.23
N LYS A 391 -16.86 19.14 -8.25
CA LYS A 391 -17.67 19.01 -7.02
C LYS A 391 -17.34 17.74 -6.27
N GLU A 392 -17.29 16.62 -6.99
CA GLU A 392 -17.01 15.32 -6.39
C GLU A 392 -15.66 15.30 -5.66
N GLY A 393 -14.60 15.82 -6.30
CA GLY A 393 -13.29 15.95 -5.65
C GLY A 393 -13.31 16.92 -4.46
N CYS A 394 -13.95 18.09 -4.63
CA CYS A 394 -14.04 19.13 -3.62
C CYS A 394 -14.69 18.60 -2.32
N PHE A 395 -15.80 17.86 -2.43
CA PHE A 395 -16.48 17.29 -1.28
C PHE A 395 -15.76 16.08 -0.65
N ASP A 396 -15.04 15.27 -1.44
CA ASP A 396 -14.13 14.24 -0.88
C ASP A 396 -13.10 14.89 0.06
N SER A 397 -12.51 16.01 -0.37
CA SER A 397 -11.46 16.72 0.36
C SER A 397 -11.91 17.37 1.68
N LEU A 398 -13.19 17.77 1.76
CA LEU A 398 -13.75 18.23 3.03
C LEU A 398 -13.79 17.11 4.07
N GLY A 399 -14.04 15.86 3.66
CA GLY A 399 -13.93 14.69 4.53
C GLY A 399 -12.51 14.50 5.07
N PHE A 400 -11.49 14.63 4.20
CA PHE A 400 -10.08 14.55 4.62
C PHE A 400 -9.73 15.64 5.64
N SER A 401 -10.17 16.87 5.38
CA SER A 401 -9.94 18.03 6.24
C SER A 401 -10.55 17.83 7.64
N LEU A 402 -11.78 17.32 7.71
CA LEU A 402 -12.46 17.01 8.97
C LEU A 402 -11.80 15.86 9.73
N ALA A 403 -11.29 14.84 9.02
CA ALA A 403 -10.58 13.73 9.66
C ALA A 403 -9.34 14.17 10.44
N GLY A 404 -8.72 15.29 10.05
CA GLY A 404 -7.63 15.94 10.78
C GLY A 404 -7.98 16.34 12.22
N THR A 405 -9.27 16.48 12.56
CA THR A 405 -9.72 16.72 13.95
C THR A 405 -9.58 15.48 14.83
N GLY A 406 -9.62 14.28 14.23
CA GLY A 406 -9.69 13.01 14.93
C GLY A 406 -10.95 12.79 15.77
N ASP A 407 -11.94 13.68 15.68
CA ASP A 407 -13.18 13.67 16.46
C ASP A 407 -14.36 13.22 15.58
N VAL A 408 -15.03 12.15 15.99
CA VAL A 408 -16.10 11.52 15.21
C VAL A 408 -17.29 12.47 15.00
N ARG A 409 -17.67 13.25 16.03
CA ARG A 409 -18.81 14.15 15.94
C ARG A 409 -18.51 15.32 15.02
N GLN A 410 -17.31 15.89 15.12
CA GLN A 410 -16.91 16.98 14.23
C GLN A 410 -16.90 16.53 12.76
N ILE A 411 -16.49 15.29 12.47
CA ILE A 411 -16.54 14.74 11.10
C ILE A 411 -17.99 14.60 10.63
N ILE A 412 -18.85 13.99 11.44
CA ILE A 412 -20.26 13.77 11.08
C ILE A 412 -20.99 15.10 10.91
N ASP A 413 -20.95 15.96 11.92
CA ASP A 413 -21.63 17.26 11.93
C ASP A 413 -21.09 18.16 10.82
N GLY A 414 -19.77 18.15 10.59
CA GLY A 414 -19.12 18.89 9.51
C GLY A 414 -19.60 18.45 8.13
N CYS A 415 -19.62 17.14 7.86
CA CYS A 415 -20.14 16.63 6.58
C CYS A 415 -21.63 16.94 6.41
N GLN A 416 -22.44 16.87 7.47
CA GLN A 416 -23.88 17.17 7.41
C GLN A 416 -24.19 18.60 6.97
N LYS A 417 -23.29 19.56 7.23
CA LYS A 417 -23.46 20.95 6.76
C LYS A 417 -23.51 21.10 5.24
N ILE A 418 -23.04 20.10 4.49
CA ILE A 418 -23.10 20.10 3.02
C ILE A 418 -24.56 20.15 2.53
N GLY A 419 -25.49 19.52 3.26
CA GLY A 419 -26.93 19.58 2.97
C GLY A 419 -27.40 18.84 1.71
N ILE A 420 -26.52 18.09 1.03
CA ILE A 420 -26.83 17.30 -0.18
C ILE A 420 -26.36 15.86 0.05
N ASP A 421 -27.29 14.91 0.16
CA ASP A 421 -27.03 13.51 0.55
C ASP A 421 -25.91 12.83 -0.23
N GLU A 422 -25.83 13.05 -1.55
CA GLU A 422 -24.76 12.52 -2.41
C GLU A 422 -23.37 12.96 -1.94
N TYR A 423 -23.21 14.24 -1.62
CA TYR A 423 -21.94 14.83 -1.21
C TYR A 423 -21.66 14.63 0.28
N ILE A 424 -22.69 14.50 1.12
CA ILE A 424 -22.55 14.04 2.52
C ILE A 424 -21.96 12.64 2.53
N SER A 425 -22.49 11.72 1.71
CA SER A 425 -21.97 10.35 1.59
C SER A 425 -20.49 10.33 1.21
N LYS A 426 -20.10 11.13 0.20
CA LYS A 426 -18.69 11.28 -0.21
C LYS A 426 -17.81 11.79 0.93
N CYS A 427 -18.21 12.87 1.60
CA CYS A 427 -17.49 13.44 2.73
C CYS A 427 -17.32 12.43 3.88
N ILE A 428 -18.38 11.70 4.26
CA ILE A 428 -18.35 10.69 5.32
C ILE A 428 -17.41 9.53 4.95
N LYS A 429 -17.51 9.01 3.73
CA LYS A 429 -16.64 7.93 3.23
C LYS A 429 -15.18 8.35 3.20
N ALA A 430 -14.90 9.57 2.73
CA ALA A 430 -13.57 10.15 2.70
C ALA A 430 -13.00 10.36 4.11
N GLY A 431 -13.79 10.93 5.03
CA GLY A 431 -13.38 11.15 6.42
C GLY A 431 -13.10 9.83 7.17
N ALA A 432 -13.98 8.84 7.04
CA ALA A 432 -13.75 7.50 7.62
C ALA A 432 -12.51 6.83 7.03
N GLY A 433 -12.32 6.92 5.71
CA GLY A 433 -11.12 6.40 5.06
C GLY A 433 -9.84 7.09 5.53
N GLU A 434 -9.89 8.40 5.72
CA GLU A 434 -8.74 9.20 6.15
C GLU A 434 -8.34 8.92 7.61
N LEU A 435 -9.29 8.61 8.49
CA LEU A 435 -8.99 8.13 9.84
C LEU A 435 -8.13 6.85 9.81
N VAL A 436 -8.50 5.87 8.96
CA VAL A 436 -7.70 4.65 8.71
C VAL A 436 -6.33 5.03 8.17
N PHE A 437 -6.32 5.94 7.21
CA PHE A 437 -5.13 6.31 6.46
C PHE A 437 -4.06 6.96 7.35
N GLN A 438 -4.45 7.97 8.14
CA GLN A 438 -3.61 8.71 9.09
C GLN A 438 -3.28 7.94 10.37
N GLU A 439 -3.86 6.74 10.56
CA GLU A 439 -3.76 5.94 11.78
C GLU A 439 -4.11 6.74 13.05
N VAL A 440 -5.16 7.56 12.97
CA VAL A 440 -5.64 8.33 14.13
C VAL A 440 -5.84 7.39 15.32
N PRO A 441 -5.49 7.78 16.57
CA PRO A 441 -5.72 6.91 17.72
C PRO A 441 -7.18 6.43 17.80
N GLY A 442 -7.36 5.11 17.83
CA GLY A 442 -8.67 4.45 17.78
C GLY A 442 -9.35 4.49 16.41
N TRP A 443 -8.60 4.72 15.32
CA TRP A 443 -9.13 4.90 13.97
C TRP A 443 -10.11 3.82 13.55
N PHE A 444 -9.91 2.57 13.96
CA PHE A 444 -10.76 1.47 13.52
C PHE A 444 -12.21 1.64 14.00
N GLU A 445 -12.42 1.85 15.30
CA GLU A 445 -13.75 2.09 15.86
C GLU A 445 -14.30 3.45 15.41
N LYS A 446 -13.46 4.49 15.40
CA LYS A 446 -13.88 5.83 14.95
C LYS A 446 -14.37 5.83 13.50
N SER A 447 -13.69 5.11 12.60
CA SER A 447 -14.10 5.04 11.19
C SER A 447 -15.46 4.37 11.04
N LYS A 448 -15.74 3.33 11.84
CA LYS A 448 -17.04 2.66 11.86
C LYS A 448 -18.14 3.56 12.41
N GLU A 449 -17.84 4.32 13.47
CA GLU A 449 -18.78 5.28 14.05
C GLU A 449 -19.10 6.41 13.06
N VAL A 450 -18.09 6.96 12.37
CA VAL A 450 -18.27 7.93 11.27
C VAL A 450 -19.16 7.35 10.17
N CYS A 451 -18.88 6.12 9.69
CA CYS A 451 -19.73 5.46 8.70
C CYS A 451 -21.18 5.27 9.19
N SER A 452 -21.38 5.05 10.49
CA SER A 452 -22.71 4.86 11.10
C SER A 452 -23.47 6.18 11.27
N GLY A 453 -22.78 7.32 11.24
CA GLY A 453 -23.36 8.66 11.29
C GLY A 453 -24.23 9.01 10.09
N PHE A 454 -24.17 8.23 9.00
CA PHE A 454 -25.01 8.39 7.82
C PHE A 454 -25.52 7.02 7.30
N PRO A 455 -26.65 6.51 7.84
CA PRO A 455 -27.10 5.13 7.60
C PRO A 455 -27.26 4.73 6.12
N GLN A 456 -27.63 5.68 5.25
CA GLN A 456 -27.85 5.44 3.82
C GLN A 456 -26.59 4.94 3.09
N THR A 457 -25.39 5.33 3.57
CA THR A 457 -24.10 4.99 2.93
C THR A 457 -23.25 4.04 3.79
N GLN A 458 -23.76 3.60 4.94
CA GLN A 458 -22.97 2.90 5.96
C GLN A 458 -22.25 1.67 5.38
N THR A 459 -22.95 0.84 4.59
CA THR A 459 -22.38 -0.35 3.95
C THR A 459 -21.20 -0.01 3.04
N GLU A 460 -21.39 0.92 2.10
CA GLU A 460 -20.35 1.34 1.16
C GLU A 460 -19.15 1.97 1.89
N CYS A 461 -19.41 2.77 2.93
CA CYS A 461 -18.37 3.37 3.76
C CYS A 461 -17.54 2.31 4.50
N LEU A 462 -18.21 1.32 5.11
CA LEU A 462 -17.55 0.21 5.80
C LEU A 462 -16.76 -0.69 4.84
N GLU A 463 -17.28 -0.94 3.64
CA GLU A 463 -16.57 -1.65 2.58
C GLU A 463 -15.29 -0.91 2.16
N ASN A 464 -15.37 0.42 2.01
CA ASN A 464 -14.21 1.26 1.71
C ASN A 464 -13.16 1.21 2.84
N VAL A 465 -13.57 1.35 4.10
CA VAL A 465 -12.70 1.21 5.27
C VAL A 465 -12.03 -0.17 5.28
N ASN A 466 -12.79 -1.26 5.11
CA ASN A 466 -12.24 -2.61 5.09
C ASN A 466 -11.30 -2.87 3.91
N ARG A 467 -11.56 -2.26 2.75
CA ARG A 467 -10.65 -2.29 1.60
C ARG A 467 -9.33 -1.59 1.94
N LEU A 468 -9.37 -0.37 2.49
CA LEU A 468 -8.18 0.38 2.88
C LEU A 468 -7.33 -0.38 3.91
N ILE A 469 -7.95 -0.99 4.92
CA ILE A 469 -7.24 -1.79 5.92
C ILE A 469 -6.47 -2.94 5.27
N ARG A 470 -7.10 -3.64 4.31
CA ARG A 470 -6.48 -4.75 3.58
C ARG A 470 -5.35 -4.27 2.67
N GLU A 471 -5.59 -3.23 1.87
CA GLU A 471 -4.61 -2.72 0.91
C GLU A 471 -3.36 -2.15 1.57
N TYR A 472 -3.53 -1.46 2.70
CA TYR A 472 -2.40 -0.87 3.45
C TYR A 472 -1.87 -1.77 4.58
N ASN A 473 -2.36 -3.02 4.67
CA ASN A 473 -1.98 -3.98 5.71
C ASN A 473 -2.01 -3.38 7.13
N LYS A 474 -3.03 -2.56 7.41
CA LYS A 474 -3.15 -1.85 8.69
C LYS A 474 -3.40 -2.86 9.81
N LYS A 475 -2.56 -2.83 10.85
CA LYS A 475 -2.73 -3.66 12.04
C LYS A 475 -3.90 -3.14 12.85
N VAL A 476 -4.95 -3.94 12.96
CA VAL A 476 -6.07 -3.66 13.86
C VAL A 476 -5.78 -4.35 15.18
N THR A 477 -5.71 -3.60 16.27
CA THR A 477 -5.68 -4.17 17.62
C THR A 477 -7.11 -4.53 18.00
N PHE A 478 -7.35 -5.79 18.38
CA PHE A 478 -8.64 -6.24 18.86
C PHE A 478 -8.64 -6.28 20.39
N ASN A 479 -9.69 -5.76 21.02
CA ASN A 479 -9.82 -5.77 22.47
C ASN A 479 -10.65 -6.98 22.90
N PHE A 480 -9.98 -8.10 23.21
CA PHE A 480 -10.62 -9.25 23.86
C PHE A 480 -10.54 -9.11 25.38
N LYS A 481 -11.65 -9.38 26.07
CA LYS A 481 -11.69 -9.36 27.54
C LYS A 481 -11.21 -10.71 28.08
N ASN A 482 -10.77 -10.74 29.35
CA ASN A 482 -10.63 -11.98 30.10
C ASN A 482 -11.97 -12.42 30.67
N LEU A 483 -12.15 -13.73 30.85
CA LEU A 483 -13.33 -14.29 31.51
C LEU A 483 -13.38 -13.82 32.97
N GLN A 484 -14.47 -13.16 33.34
CA GLN A 484 -14.62 -12.63 34.70
C GLN A 484 -15.13 -13.71 35.67
N VAL A 485 -14.81 -13.55 36.96
CA VAL A 485 -15.30 -14.46 38.01
C VAL A 485 -16.84 -14.37 38.07
N GLY A 486 -17.51 -15.51 37.87
CA GLY A 486 -18.98 -15.61 37.87
C GLY A 486 -19.64 -15.30 36.52
N GLU A 487 -18.87 -14.95 35.49
CA GLU A 487 -19.37 -14.83 34.11
C GLU A 487 -19.64 -16.22 33.51
N ASP A 488 -20.74 -16.37 32.77
CA ASP A 488 -21.04 -17.60 32.05
C ASP A 488 -20.06 -17.79 30.87
N PRO A 489 -19.33 -18.92 30.80
CA PRO A 489 -18.37 -19.18 29.73
C PRO A 489 -18.97 -19.12 28.32
N ALA A 490 -20.24 -19.52 28.15
CA ALA A 490 -20.87 -19.47 26.83
C ALA A 490 -21.14 -18.03 26.40
N ASN A 491 -21.66 -17.18 27.29
CA ASN A 491 -21.78 -15.74 27.04
C ASN A 491 -20.42 -15.11 26.69
N TYR A 492 -19.37 -15.41 27.46
CA TYR A 492 -18.02 -14.91 27.20
C TYR A 492 -17.51 -15.28 25.80
N VAL A 493 -17.64 -16.56 25.42
CA VAL A 493 -17.23 -17.06 24.10
C VAL A 493 -17.98 -16.33 22.99
N ARG A 494 -19.31 -16.20 23.11
CA ARG A 494 -20.13 -15.50 22.14
C ARG A 494 -19.74 -14.03 22.01
N ASP A 495 -19.44 -13.36 23.11
CA ASP A 495 -18.98 -11.96 23.10
C ASP A 495 -17.64 -11.82 22.37
N GLN A 496 -16.67 -12.71 22.62
CA GLN A 496 -15.36 -12.63 21.97
C GLN A 496 -15.44 -12.90 20.47
N LEU A 497 -16.25 -13.89 20.05
CA LEU A 497 -16.46 -14.15 18.63
C LEU A 497 -17.30 -13.05 17.96
N LYS A 498 -18.21 -12.41 18.71
CA LYS A 498 -18.98 -11.26 18.22
C LYS A 498 -18.10 -10.08 17.87
N VAL A 499 -17.02 -9.83 18.63
CA VAL A 499 -16.01 -8.81 18.29
C VAL A 499 -15.57 -8.99 16.85
N CYS A 500 -15.22 -10.20 16.42
CA CYS A 500 -14.75 -10.47 15.05
C CYS A 500 -15.87 -10.51 14.01
N TYR A 501 -17.02 -11.08 14.38
CA TYR A 501 -18.20 -11.19 13.51
C TYR A 501 -18.69 -9.80 13.06
N ASP A 502 -18.78 -8.85 13.98
CA ASP A 502 -19.22 -7.48 13.71
C ASP A 502 -18.21 -6.67 12.86
N LEU A 503 -17.00 -7.20 12.60
CA LEU A 503 -16.00 -6.60 11.71
C LEU A 503 -16.00 -7.22 10.30
N GLY A 504 -17.00 -8.05 9.98
CA GLY A 504 -17.04 -8.78 8.71
C GLY A 504 -16.12 -10.00 8.66
N GLY A 505 -15.69 -10.49 9.82
CA GLY A 505 -15.05 -11.80 9.98
C GLY A 505 -13.62 -11.93 9.44
N ARG A 506 -12.69 -11.13 9.96
CA ARG A 506 -11.26 -11.19 9.60
C ARG A 506 -10.49 -12.29 10.35
N ASP A 507 -9.61 -12.97 9.65
CA ASP A 507 -8.84 -14.13 10.14
C ASP A 507 -7.87 -13.80 11.27
N SER A 508 -7.18 -12.66 11.17
CA SER A 508 -6.31 -12.20 12.25
C SER A 508 -7.10 -11.99 13.55
N CYS A 509 -8.35 -11.51 13.45
CA CYS A 509 -9.22 -11.35 14.60
C CYS A 509 -9.57 -12.70 15.22
N TYR A 510 -10.04 -13.67 14.41
CA TYR A 510 -10.45 -14.98 14.93
C TYR A 510 -9.28 -15.79 15.50
N ARG A 511 -8.06 -15.59 14.99
CA ARG A 511 -6.84 -16.15 15.60
C ARG A 511 -6.59 -15.56 16.99
N GLU A 512 -6.65 -14.24 17.13
CA GLU A 512 -6.44 -13.58 18.42
C GLU A 512 -7.58 -13.91 19.40
N ALA A 513 -8.82 -13.98 18.92
CA ALA A 513 -9.97 -14.45 19.70
C ALA A 513 -9.73 -15.88 20.19
N ALA A 514 -9.29 -16.79 19.32
CA ALA A 514 -8.96 -18.16 19.71
C ALA A 514 -7.88 -18.21 20.79
N GLY A 515 -6.87 -17.33 20.73
CA GLY A 515 -5.88 -17.16 21.80
C GLY A 515 -6.53 -16.80 23.14
N ALA A 516 -7.36 -15.76 23.17
CA ALA A 516 -8.08 -15.35 24.38
C ALA A 516 -9.03 -16.43 24.92
N LEU A 517 -9.72 -17.14 24.02
CA LEU A 517 -10.59 -18.27 24.37
C LEU A 517 -9.78 -19.43 24.97
N TYR A 518 -8.64 -19.75 24.37
CA TYR A 518 -7.78 -20.85 24.80
C TYR A 518 -7.14 -20.57 26.16
N GLU A 519 -6.62 -19.36 26.39
CA GLU A 519 -6.02 -18.95 27.66
C GLU A 519 -7.01 -19.04 28.83
N ASN A 520 -8.28 -18.72 28.59
CA ASN A 520 -9.31 -18.70 29.63
C ASN A 520 -9.99 -20.07 29.83
N LEU A 521 -10.16 -20.89 28.79
CA LEU A 521 -11.00 -22.09 28.83
C LEU A 521 -10.33 -23.39 28.32
N GLY A 522 -9.23 -23.29 27.57
CA GLY A 522 -8.57 -24.42 26.91
C GLY A 522 -9.38 -25.05 25.76
N LEU A 523 -8.85 -26.09 25.12
CA LEU A 523 -9.49 -26.70 23.94
C LEU A 523 -10.83 -27.37 24.25
N SER A 524 -10.83 -28.33 25.18
CA SER A 524 -12.00 -29.19 25.47
C SER A 524 -13.26 -28.37 25.83
N LYS A 525 -13.12 -27.35 26.69
CA LYS A 525 -14.27 -26.55 27.13
C LYS A 525 -14.82 -25.66 26.01
N ASN A 526 -13.95 -25.10 25.18
CA ASN A 526 -14.39 -24.32 24.02
C ASN A 526 -15.14 -25.18 23.00
N LEU A 527 -14.71 -26.43 22.74
CA LEU A 527 -15.44 -27.35 21.86
C LEU A 527 -16.84 -27.67 22.41
N GLU A 528 -16.96 -27.94 23.72
CA GLU A 528 -18.26 -28.15 24.37
C GLU A 528 -19.19 -26.94 24.19
N ILE A 529 -18.66 -25.73 24.40
CA ILE A 529 -19.43 -24.49 24.24
C ILE A 529 -19.84 -24.28 22.80
N PHE A 530 -18.93 -24.45 21.82
CA PHE A 530 -19.26 -24.30 20.41
C PHE A 530 -20.37 -25.25 19.99
N LYS A 531 -20.28 -26.53 20.36
CA LYS A 531 -21.29 -27.55 20.07
C LYS A 531 -22.70 -27.15 20.52
N ALA A 532 -22.78 -26.49 21.68
CA ALA A 532 -24.04 -26.05 22.28
C ALA A 532 -24.49 -24.64 21.86
N ASN A 533 -23.71 -23.94 21.01
CA ASN A 533 -23.97 -22.54 20.63
C ASN A 533 -23.90 -22.31 19.10
N GLU A 534 -23.91 -23.36 18.28
CA GLU A 534 -23.88 -23.23 16.82
C GLU A 534 -25.14 -22.55 16.24
N GLU A 535 -26.21 -22.37 17.02
CA GLU A 535 -27.39 -21.58 16.64
C GLU A 535 -27.12 -20.07 16.56
N TYR A 536 -26.05 -19.58 17.21
CA TYR A 536 -25.69 -18.17 17.21
C TYR A 536 -24.83 -17.81 15.98
N PRO A 537 -25.21 -16.81 15.17
CA PRO A 537 -24.49 -16.48 13.93
C PRO A 537 -23.00 -16.20 14.11
N GLN A 538 -22.63 -15.48 15.18
CA GLN A 538 -21.24 -15.15 15.48
C GLN A 538 -20.37 -16.36 15.80
N VAL A 539 -20.98 -17.44 16.31
CA VAL A 539 -20.30 -18.73 16.50
C VAL A 539 -20.28 -19.45 15.17
N TYR A 540 -21.45 -19.69 14.58
CA TYR A 540 -21.62 -20.50 13.37
C TYR A 540 -20.72 -20.08 12.21
N ALA A 541 -20.58 -18.77 11.99
CA ALA A 541 -19.92 -18.21 10.83
C ALA A 541 -18.46 -18.66 10.66
N ARG A 542 -17.71 -18.82 11.76
CA ARG A 542 -16.26 -19.12 11.74
C ARG A 542 -15.83 -20.13 12.78
N CYS A 543 -16.77 -20.93 13.29
CA CYS A 543 -16.48 -21.92 14.31
C CYS A 543 -15.41 -22.94 13.87
N HIS A 544 -15.45 -23.40 12.61
CA HIS A 544 -14.49 -24.37 12.07
C HIS A 544 -13.05 -23.86 12.17
N GLU A 545 -12.79 -22.68 11.63
CA GLU A 545 -11.46 -22.07 11.63
C GLU A 545 -10.98 -21.75 13.05
N VAL A 546 -11.87 -21.24 13.93
CA VAL A 546 -11.50 -21.00 15.33
C VAL A 546 -11.04 -22.29 16.02
N THR A 547 -11.66 -23.44 15.71
CA THR A 547 -11.19 -24.74 16.24
C THR A 547 -9.84 -25.19 15.69
N HIS A 548 -9.40 -24.72 14.52
CA HIS A 548 -8.02 -24.93 14.06
C HIS A 548 -7.06 -24.24 15.02
N TYR A 549 -7.28 -22.94 15.26
CA TYR A 549 -6.40 -22.15 16.13
C TYR A 549 -6.35 -22.70 17.56
N LEU A 550 -7.50 -23.09 18.13
CA LEU A 550 -7.56 -23.69 19.47
C LEU A 550 -6.74 -24.99 19.55
N SER A 551 -6.86 -25.87 18.55
CA SER A 551 -6.15 -27.15 18.55
C SER A 551 -4.66 -27.02 18.20
N ARG A 552 -4.26 -26.02 17.41
CA ARG A 552 -2.85 -25.64 17.21
C ARG A 552 -2.20 -25.27 18.55
N LEU A 553 -2.86 -24.42 19.34
CA LEU A 553 -2.39 -24.02 20.68
C LEU A 553 -2.32 -25.20 21.67
N GLU A 554 -3.30 -26.12 21.61
CA GLU A 554 -3.27 -27.34 22.43
C GLU A 554 -2.14 -28.28 22.00
N TYR A 555 -1.88 -28.43 20.69
CA TYR A 555 -0.74 -29.19 20.20
C TYR A 555 0.59 -28.59 20.63
N GLU A 556 0.77 -27.27 20.49
CA GLU A 556 1.98 -26.57 20.95
C GLU A 556 2.24 -26.78 22.45
N LYS A 557 1.18 -26.92 23.25
CA LYS A 557 1.27 -27.24 24.68
C LYS A 557 1.58 -28.71 24.97
N LEU A 558 0.99 -29.66 24.23
CA LEU A 558 1.06 -31.09 24.54
C LEU A 558 2.11 -31.87 23.75
N GLY A 559 2.51 -31.40 22.57
CA GLY A 559 3.45 -32.05 21.65
C GLY A 559 2.98 -33.41 21.12
N SER A 560 1.68 -33.72 21.13
CA SER A 560 1.16 -35.06 20.81
C SER A 560 -0.18 -35.04 20.08
N ILE A 561 -0.19 -35.52 18.82
CA ILE A 561 -1.41 -35.66 18.01
C ILE A 561 -2.47 -36.48 18.77
N ALA A 562 -2.09 -37.66 19.28
CA ALA A 562 -3.03 -38.57 19.94
C ALA A 562 -3.71 -37.93 21.17
N LYS A 563 -2.97 -37.16 21.97
CA LYS A 563 -3.55 -36.48 23.14
C LYS A 563 -4.52 -35.38 22.73
N VAL A 564 -4.20 -34.58 21.71
CA VAL A 564 -5.11 -33.54 21.22
C VAL A 564 -6.34 -34.16 20.55
N TYR A 565 -6.16 -35.18 19.72
CA TYR A 565 -7.25 -35.89 19.04
C TYR A 565 -8.25 -36.51 20.02
N SER A 566 -7.77 -37.00 21.18
CA SER A 566 -8.66 -37.52 22.22
C SER A 566 -9.60 -36.48 22.84
N GLN A 567 -9.32 -35.18 22.62
CA GLN A 567 -10.19 -34.07 23.03
C GLN A 567 -11.09 -33.55 21.90
N CYS A 568 -10.80 -33.92 20.64
CA CYS A 568 -11.55 -33.46 19.48
C CYS A 568 -12.82 -34.30 19.24
N ASP A 569 -13.83 -33.68 18.64
CA ASP A 569 -14.98 -34.36 18.04
C ASP A 569 -15.38 -33.66 16.71
N SER A 570 -16.53 -34.00 16.13
CA SER A 570 -17.01 -33.44 14.86
C SER A 570 -17.52 -31.99 14.96
N THR A 571 -17.54 -31.40 16.16
CA THR A 571 -17.99 -30.02 16.41
C THR A 571 -17.31 -29.08 15.42
N CYS A 572 -18.07 -28.14 14.86
CA CYS A 572 -17.56 -27.20 13.87
C CYS A 572 -16.94 -27.89 12.63
N HIS A 573 -17.53 -28.98 12.13
CA HIS A 573 -16.97 -29.78 11.02
C HIS A 573 -15.53 -30.29 11.28
N GLY A 574 -15.23 -30.70 12.52
CA GLY A 574 -13.98 -31.40 12.82
C GLY A 574 -12.70 -30.55 12.71
N GLY A 575 -12.80 -29.22 12.72
CA GLY A 575 -11.63 -28.33 12.55
C GLY A 575 -10.52 -28.54 13.59
N CYS A 576 -10.86 -29.08 14.77
CA CYS A 576 -9.90 -29.50 15.80
C CYS A 576 -8.86 -30.52 15.28
N TYR A 577 -9.28 -31.48 14.44
CA TYR A 577 -8.38 -32.49 13.90
C TYR A 577 -7.38 -31.88 12.91
N HIS A 578 -7.82 -30.88 12.14
CA HIS A 578 -7.02 -30.22 11.10
C HIS A 578 -5.95 -29.33 11.74
N GLY A 579 -6.34 -28.45 12.66
CA GLY A 579 -5.41 -27.55 13.37
C GLY A 579 -4.27 -28.27 14.07
N THR A 580 -4.56 -29.42 14.68
CA THR A 580 -3.55 -30.28 15.30
C THR A 580 -2.47 -30.74 14.30
N LEU A 581 -2.87 -31.18 13.10
CA LEU A 581 -1.94 -31.68 12.09
C LEU A 581 -1.11 -30.56 11.44
N GLU A 582 -1.71 -29.38 11.29
CA GLU A 582 -1.00 -28.20 10.81
C GLU A 582 0.11 -27.80 11.77
N ALA A 583 -0.17 -27.73 13.08
CA ALA A 583 0.83 -27.43 14.09
C ALA A 583 1.93 -28.51 14.15
N TYR A 584 1.55 -29.79 14.09
CA TYR A 584 2.49 -30.91 14.04
C TYR A 584 3.45 -30.81 12.85
N LEU A 585 2.93 -30.68 11.62
CA LEU A 585 3.80 -30.64 10.45
C LEU A 585 4.63 -29.35 10.40
N LYS A 586 4.12 -28.24 10.91
CA LYS A 586 4.88 -26.99 11.05
C LYS A 586 6.10 -27.18 11.97
N GLU A 587 5.91 -27.81 13.12
CA GLU A 587 7.00 -28.16 14.04
C GLU A 587 8.00 -29.10 13.34
N LYS A 588 7.51 -30.21 12.77
CA LYS A 588 8.36 -31.25 12.20
C LYS A 588 9.14 -30.81 10.96
N LYS A 589 8.58 -29.95 10.11
CA LYS A 589 9.33 -29.37 8.96
C LYS A 589 10.60 -28.62 9.40
N GLY A 590 10.62 -28.08 10.62
CA GLY A 590 11.80 -27.42 11.21
C GLY A 590 12.88 -28.39 11.73
N GLU A 591 12.56 -29.67 11.91
CA GLU A 591 13.48 -30.66 12.46
C GLU A 591 14.35 -31.31 11.38
N LYS A 592 15.67 -31.36 11.61
CA LYS A 592 16.62 -32.01 10.67
C LYS A 592 16.35 -33.50 10.45
N ALA A 593 15.74 -34.18 11.42
CA ALA A 593 15.50 -35.62 11.38
C ALA A 593 14.23 -35.99 10.61
N PHE A 594 13.31 -35.05 10.39
CA PHE A 594 12.05 -35.29 9.72
C PHE A 594 12.20 -35.05 8.22
N ASN A 595 11.95 -36.07 7.40
CA ASN A 595 11.90 -35.92 5.96
C ASN A 595 10.45 -35.88 5.52
N LEU A 596 9.95 -34.67 5.23
CA LEU A 596 8.56 -34.44 4.86
C LEU A 596 8.09 -35.43 3.80
N GLN A 597 8.84 -35.64 2.71
CA GLN A 597 8.44 -36.56 1.64
C GLN A 597 8.40 -38.04 2.06
N LYS A 598 9.24 -38.48 3.00
CA LYS A 598 9.30 -39.89 3.43
C LYS A 598 8.37 -40.21 4.61
N ASP A 599 8.08 -39.22 5.43
CA ASP A 599 7.41 -39.41 6.71
C ASP A 599 5.95 -38.95 6.68
N PHE A 600 5.55 -38.14 5.69
CA PHE A 600 4.18 -37.63 5.53
C PHE A 600 3.11 -38.74 5.57
N ALA A 601 3.26 -39.81 4.79
CA ALA A 601 2.30 -40.92 4.78
C ALA A 601 2.21 -41.71 6.10
N LYS A 602 3.15 -41.51 7.04
CA LYS A 602 3.20 -42.21 8.34
C LYS A 602 2.57 -41.39 9.47
N VAL A 603 2.27 -40.11 9.25
CA VAL A 603 1.81 -39.19 10.30
C VAL A 603 0.55 -39.69 11.00
N CYS A 604 -0.39 -40.24 10.23
CA CYS A 604 -1.65 -40.78 10.75
C CYS A 604 -1.53 -42.19 11.33
N GLY A 605 -0.35 -42.80 11.40
CA GLY A 605 -0.18 -44.14 11.96
C GLY A 605 -1.08 -45.20 11.27
N SER A 606 -1.77 -46.00 12.07
CA SER A 606 -2.64 -47.09 11.65
C SER A 606 -4.06 -46.94 12.16
N GLU A 607 -5.05 -47.50 11.45
CA GLU A 607 -6.48 -47.37 11.81
C GLU A 607 -6.79 -47.80 13.25
N ARG A 608 -6.09 -48.83 13.75
CA ARG A 608 -6.21 -49.33 15.14
C ARG A 608 -5.77 -48.33 16.22
N ASP A 609 -5.07 -47.26 15.86
CA ASP A 609 -4.62 -46.23 16.79
C ASP A 609 -5.76 -45.24 17.14
N TYR A 610 -6.92 -45.39 16.48
CA TYR A 610 -8.08 -44.51 16.62
C TYR A 610 -9.27 -45.29 17.21
N GLN A 611 -10.10 -44.61 18.00
CA GLN A 611 -11.27 -45.23 18.62
C GLN A 611 -12.42 -45.39 17.61
N LYS A 612 -12.52 -44.45 16.67
CA LYS A 612 -13.56 -44.45 15.64
C LYS A 612 -12.91 -44.44 14.25
N PRO A 613 -13.38 -45.25 13.29
CA PRO A 613 -12.85 -45.25 11.91
C PRO A 613 -12.90 -43.87 11.23
N ILE A 614 -13.85 -43.01 11.62
CA ILE A 614 -13.94 -41.65 11.08
C ILE A 614 -12.73 -40.79 11.47
N GLU A 615 -12.17 -40.94 12.67
CA GLU A 615 -11.01 -40.16 13.13
C GLU A 615 -9.77 -40.47 12.29
N TYR A 616 -9.60 -41.73 11.89
CA TYR A 616 -8.53 -42.13 10.97
C TYR A 616 -8.69 -41.49 9.59
N ASN A 617 -9.93 -41.45 9.07
CA ASN A 617 -10.22 -40.79 7.80
C ASN A 617 -10.04 -39.26 7.88
N GLU A 618 -10.43 -38.64 9.00
CA GLU A 618 -10.22 -37.20 9.24
C GLU A 618 -8.75 -36.86 9.36
N CYS A 619 -7.92 -37.76 9.90
CA CYS A 619 -6.48 -37.54 9.92
C CYS A 619 -5.93 -37.34 8.50
N PHE A 620 -6.29 -38.19 7.54
CA PHE A 620 -5.82 -38.01 6.16
C PHE A 620 -6.38 -36.77 5.49
N HIS A 621 -7.63 -36.40 5.78
CA HIS A 621 -8.19 -35.14 5.30
C HIS A 621 -7.41 -33.92 5.83
N GLY A 622 -7.21 -33.86 7.16
CA GLY A 622 -6.43 -32.81 7.82
C GLY A 622 -4.96 -32.82 7.39
N LEU A 623 -4.40 -33.96 7.00
CA LEU A 623 -3.05 -34.05 6.46
C LEU A 623 -2.94 -33.33 5.11
N GLY A 624 -4.01 -33.31 4.31
CA GLY A 624 -4.12 -32.49 3.10
C GLY A 624 -4.12 -30.99 3.39
N HIS A 625 -4.85 -30.54 4.42
CA HIS A 625 -4.79 -29.14 4.89
C HIS A 625 -3.37 -28.79 5.35
N ALA A 626 -2.78 -29.64 6.19
CA ALA A 626 -1.44 -29.44 6.72
C ALA A 626 -0.38 -29.42 5.60
N ALA A 627 -0.56 -30.18 4.50
CA ALA A 627 0.30 -30.11 3.32
C ALA A 627 0.29 -28.72 2.66
N MET A 628 -0.91 -28.18 2.42
CA MET A 628 -1.07 -26.82 1.87
C MET A 628 -0.43 -25.79 2.80
N PHE A 629 -0.67 -25.91 4.10
CA PHE A 629 -0.09 -25.03 5.11
C PHE A 629 1.45 -25.05 5.11
N VAL A 630 2.09 -26.22 5.17
CA VAL A 630 3.55 -26.30 5.24
C VAL A 630 4.27 -26.10 3.91
N THR A 631 3.56 -26.15 2.79
CA THR A 631 4.11 -25.83 1.47
C THR A 631 3.80 -24.40 1.04
N GLU A 632 3.28 -23.55 1.94
CA GLU A 632 2.97 -22.14 1.65
C GLU A 632 1.97 -22.00 0.49
N MET A 633 0.96 -22.87 0.47
CA MET A 633 -0.09 -22.96 -0.56
C MET A 633 0.38 -23.39 -1.94
N GLU A 634 1.55 -24.02 -2.04
CA GLU A 634 2.01 -24.66 -3.27
C GLU A 634 1.22 -25.95 -3.57
N LEU A 635 0.16 -25.81 -4.37
CA LEU A 635 -0.78 -26.88 -4.71
C LEU A 635 -0.10 -28.13 -5.26
N PHE A 636 0.79 -27.98 -6.23
CA PHE A 636 1.44 -29.11 -6.89
C PHE A 636 2.37 -29.88 -5.95
N ASP A 637 3.07 -29.18 -5.06
CA ASP A 637 3.95 -29.82 -4.08
C ASP A 637 3.14 -30.49 -2.97
N SER A 638 2.01 -29.92 -2.57
CA SER A 638 1.05 -30.57 -1.68
C SER A 638 0.51 -31.88 -2.27
N LEU A 639 0.11 -31.87 -3.54
CA LEU A 639 -0.39 -33.09 -4.21
C LEU A 639 0.66 -34.21 -4.23
N LYS A 640 1.94 -33.87 -4.47
CA LYS A 640 3.05 -34.83 -4.41
C LYS A 640 3.22 -35.44 -3.02
N LEU A 641 2.90 -34.71 -1.94
CA LEU A 641 2.93 -35.28 -0.58
C LEU A 641 1.83 -36.32 -0.40
N CYS A 642 0.58 -36.01 -0.79
CA CYS A 642 -0.51 -36.99 -0.75
C CYS A 642 -0.24 -38.20 -1.65
N ASP A 643 0.46 -38.03 -2.79
CA ASP A 643 0.85 -39.13 -3.69
C ASP A 643 1.71 -40.21 -3.01
N THR A 644 2.37 -39.89 -1.87
CA THR A 644 3.17 -40.85 -1.10
C THR A 644 2.32 -41.88 -0.33
N ILE A 645 1.02 -41.63 -0.18
CA ILE A 645 0.07 -42.52 0.49
C ILE A 645 -0.26 -43.70 -0.44
N LYS A 646 -0.08 -44.94 0.05
CA LYS A 646 -0.27 -46.14 -0.78
C LYS A 646 -1.74 -46.49 -1.01
N ASP A 647 -2.55 -46.39 0.04
CA ASP A 647 -3.99 -46.69 -0.05
C ASP A 647 -4.70 -45.61 -0.87
N GLN A 648 -5.44 -46.03 -1.89
CA GLN A 648 -6.05 -45.10 -2.84
C GLN A 648 -7.19 -44.28 -2.23
N LYS A 649 -7.94 -44.83 -1.26
CA LYS A 649 -9.03 -44.10 -0.59
C LYS A 649 -8.48 -43.06 0.37
N LEU A 650 -7.45 -43.41 1.14
CA LEU A 650 -6.76 -42.48 2.05
C LEU A 650 -6.04 -41.37 1.28
N LYS A 651 -5.47 -41.70 0.11
CA LYS A 651 -4.91 -40.72 -0.82
C LYS A 651 -5.96 -39.76 -1.36
N GLU A 652 -7.11 -40.27 -1.83
CA GLU A 652 -8.22 -39.41 -2.29
C GLU A 652 -8.72 -38.51 -1.14
N ARG A 653 -8.79 -39.03 0.09
CA ARG A 653 -9.14 -38.25 1.29
C ARG A 653 -8.12 -37.16 1.60
N CYS A 654 -6.83 -37.41 1.39
CA CYS A 654 -5.79 -36.38 1.49
C CYS A 654 -5.99 -35.27 0.45
N TYR A 655 -6.31 -35.62 -0.79
CA TYR A 655 -6.64 -34.62 -1.82
C TYR A 655 -7.86 -33.77 -1.45
N THR A 656 -8.87 -34.31 -0.73
CA THR A 656 -10.03 -33.50 -0.33
C THR A 656 -9.63 -32.34 0.59
N GLY A 657 -8.62 -32.52 1.45
CA GLY A 657 -8.07 -31.44 2.28
C GLY A 657 -7.37 -30.38 1.44
N ILE A 658 -6.48 -30.81 0.55
CA ILE A 658 -5.76 -29.91 -0.38
C ILE A 658 -6.73 -29.07 -1.20
N PHE A 659 -7.73 -29.71 -1.83
CA PHE A 659 -8.64 -28.99 -2.72
C PHE A 659 -9.68 -28.16 -1.97
N MET A 660 -10.08 -28.53 -0.75
CA MET A 660 -10.87 -27.66 0.11
C MET A 660 -10.12 -26.36 0.37
N GLU A 661 -8.88 -26.48 0.83
CA GLU A 661 -8.01 -25.34 1.13
C GLU A 661 -7.70 -24.51 -0.13
N ASN A 662 -7.53 -25.17 -1.28
CA ASN A 662 -7.30 -24.49 -2.54
C ASN A 662 -8.52 -23.71 -3.05
N SER A 663 -9.74 -24.21 -2.85
CA SER A 663 -10.96 -23.71 -3.52
C SER A 663 -11.80 -22.75 -2.69
N SER A 664 -11.89 -23.00 -1.40
CA SER A 664 -12.56 -22.14 -0.45
C SER A 664 -11.60 -21.94 0.71
N SER A 665 -11.09 -20.73 0.83
CA SER A 665 -10.43 -20.24 2.04
C SER A 665 -11.37 -20.25 3.27
N SER A 666 -12.46 -21.03 3.29
CA SER A 666 -13.34 -21.27 4.45
C SER A 666 -12.60 -21.85 5.66
N THR A 667 -11.35 -22.30 5.47
CA THR A 667 -10.48 -22.87 6.51
C THR A 667 -9.23 -22.03 6.82
N SER A 668 -8.83 -21.08 5.95
CA SER A 668 -7.62 -20.26 6.11
C SER A 668 -7.62 -19.05 5.14
N PHE A 669 -8.28 -17.92 5.42
CA PHE A 669 -8.04 -16.66 4.68
C PHE A 669 -6.74 -15.95 5.12
N ASP A 670 -6.04 -16.45 6.13
CA ASP A 670 -4.65 -16.13 6.44
C ASP A 670 -3.67 -16.69 5.39
N HIS A 671 -4.08 -17.65 4.56
CA HIS A 671 -3.25 -18.28 3.52
C HIS A 671 -4.06 -18.50 2.22
N LYS A 672 -4.41 -17.43 1.49
CA LYS A 672 -5.18 -17.59 0.25
C LYS A 672 -4.39 -18.37 -0.81
N SER A 673 -5.02 -19.37 -1.45
CA SER A 673 -4.41 -20.07 -2.58
C SER A 673 -4.05 -19.12 -3.72
N ILE A 674 -2.85 -19.31 -4.28
CA ILE A 674 -2.34 -18.61 -5.47
C ILE A 674 -2.75 -19.28 -6.79
N TYR A 675 -3.41 -20.45 -6.72
CA TYR A 675 -3.81 -21.25 -7.88
C TYR A 675 -5.24 -20.99 -8.33
N ILE A 676 -5.87 -19.94 -7.80
CA ILE A 676 -7.18 -19.47 -8.21
C ILE A 676 -7.02 -18.26 -9.12
N LYS A 677 -7.76 -18.22 -10.23
CA LYS A 677 -7.71 -17.15 -11.23
C LYS A 677 -9.11 -16.58 -11.50
N GLU A 678 -9.27 -15.27 -11.34
CA GLU A 678 -10.54 -14.59 -11.64
C GLU A 678 -10.86 -14.61 -13.15
N ASP A 679 -9.83 -14.57 -14.00
CA ASP A 679 -9.93 -14.61 -15.46
C ASP A 679 -10.07 -16.04 -16.03
N ASP A 680 -9.70 -17.06 -15.26
CA ASP A 680 -9.97 -18.48 -15.57
C ASP A 680 -10.56 -19.21 -14.36
N PRO A 681 -11.91 -19.21 -14.21
CA PRO A 681 -12.53 -19.82 -13.05
C PRO A 681 -12.39 -21.35 -13.00
N PHE A 682 -11.94 -21.99 -14.09
CA PHE A 682 -11.79 -23.44 -14.22
C PHE A 682 -10.39 -23.93 -13.83
N TYR A 683 -9.44 -23.01 -13.66
CA TYR A 683 -8.10 -23.29 -13.16
C TYR A 683 -8.13 -23.52 -11.64
N PRO A 684 -7.36 -24.49 -11.11
CA PRO A 684 -6.35 -25.31 -11.78
C PRO A 684 -6.88 -26.64 -12.33
N CYS A 685 -8.16 -26.97 -12.12
CA CYS A 685 -8.70 -28.30 -12.43
C CYS A 685 -8.60 -28.67 -13.91
N ASN A 686 -8.70 -27.69 -14.82
CA ASN A 686 -8.53 -27.88 -16.26
C ASN A 686 -7.07 -28.17 -16.68
N ALA A 687 -6.09 -27.90 -15.83
CA ALA A 687 -4.67 -28.10 -16.10
C ALA A 687 -4.04 -29.29 -15.33
N LEU A 688 -4.80 -29.91 -14.43
CA LEU A 688 -4.33 -31.03 -13.62
C LEU A 688 -4.42 -32.38 -14.35
N GLU A 689 -3.57 -33.32 -13.94
CA GLU A 689 -3.66 -34.72 -14.33
C GLU A 689 -5.00 -35.35 -13.93
N GLU A 690 -5.50 -36.28 -14.75
CA GLU A 690 -6.83 -36.90 -14.60
C GLU A 690 -7.07 -37.49 -13.19
N LYS A 691 -6.03 -38.04 -12.56
CA LYS A 691 -6.10 -38.61 -11.20
C LYS A 691 -6.54 -37.60 -10.12
N HIS A 692 -6.29 -36.31 -10.33
CA HIS A 692 -6.66 -35.25 -9.38
C HIS A 692 -7.95 -34.54 -9.76
N GLN A 693 -8.36 -34.59 -11.03
CA GLN A 693 -9.46 -33.80 -11.57
C GLN A 693 -10.79 -34.07 -10.85
N ALA A 694 -11.09 -35.32 -10.50
CA ALA A 694 -12.37 -35.66 -9.88
C ALA A 694 -12.59 -34.95 -8.54
N VAL A 695 -11.56 -34.86 -7.68
CA VAL A 695 -11.63 -34.16 -6.40
C VAL A 695 -11.47 -32.65 -6.60
N CYS A 696 -10.63 -32.21 -7.53
CA CYS A 696 -10.50 -30.79 -7.84
C CYS A 696 -11.85 -30.19 -8.27
N TRP A 697 -12.53 -30.78 -9.26
CA TRP A 697 -13.82 -30.32 -9.76
C TRP A 697 -14.94 -30.37 -8.72
N GLN A 698 -14.86 -31.33 -7.79
CA GLN A 698 -15.78 -31.40 -6.65
C GLN A 698 -15.71 -30.12 -5.81
N TYR A 699 -14.49 -29.69 -5.46
CA TYR A 699 -14.24 -28.53 -4.60
C TYR A 699 -14.22 -27.21 -5.38
N GLN A 700 -14.04 -27.22 -6.70
CA GLN A 700 -14.12 -26.02 -7.54
C GLN A 700 -15.48 -25.31 -7.42
N SER A 701 -16.55 -26.03 -7.11
CA SER A 701 -17.86 -25.45 -6.79
C SER A 701 -17.83 -24.46 -5.62
N SER A 702 -16.95 -24.66 -4.64
CA SER A 702 -16.76 -23.73 -3.52
C SER A 702 -16.12 -22.43 -3.98
N TYR A 703 -15.17 -22.51 -4.92
CA TYR A 703 -14.61 -21.32 -5.55
C TYR A 703 -15.66 -20.59 -6.41
N PHE A 704 -16.46 -21.33 -7.19
CA PHE A 704 -17.57 -20.76 -7.96
C PHE A 704 -18.55 -19.98 -7.07
N ALA A 705 -18.84 -20.48 -5.87
CA ALA A 705 -19.68 -19.78 -4.90
C ALA A 705 -19.06 -18.45 -4.44
N ILE A 706 -17.73 -18.39 -4.24
CA ILE A 706 -17.02 -17.17 -3.85
C ILE A 706 -17.12 -16.10 -4.94
N ILE A 707 -16.74 -16.43 -6.18
CA ILE A 707 -16.74 -15.44 -7.29
C ILE A 707 -18.14 -15.04 -7.75
N SER A 708 -19.15 -15.84 -7.41
CA SER A 708 -20.54 -15.55 -7.72
C SER A 708 -21.28 -14.88 -6.56
N SER A 709 -20.59 -14.54 -5.46
CA SER A 709 -21.21 -14.00 -4.24
C SER A 709 -22.37 -14.87 -3.74
N GLN A 710 -22.19 -16.18 -3.79
CA GLN A 710 -23.17 -17.21 -3.40
C GLN A 710 -24.48 -17.21 -4.22
N ASP A 711 -24.47 -16.65 -5.43
CA ASP A 711 -25.55 -16.81 -6.40
C ASP A 711 -25.55 -18.25 -6.95
N TRP A 712 -26.33 -19.13 -6.33
CA TRP A 712 -26.37 -20.56 -6.64
C TRP A 712 -26.81 -20.88 -8.08
N ARG A 713 -27.52 -19.97 -8.76
CA ARG A 713 -27.85 -20.14 -10.18
C ARG A 713 -26.60 -19.97 -11.03
N LYS A 714 -25.77 -18.98 -10.73
CA LYS A 714 -24.47 -18.79 -11.41
C LYS A 714 -23.51 -19.94 -11.09
N VAL A 715 -23.48 -20.42 -9.85
CA VAL A 715 -22.68 -21.60 -9.47
C VAL A 715 -23.11 -22.83 -10.28
N ALA A 716 -24.41 -23.09 -10.39
CA ALA A 716 -24.94 -24.19 -11.19
C ALA A 716 -24.55 -24.06 -12.68
N GLN A 717 -24.63 -22.86 -13.25
CA GLN A 717 -24.20 -22.60 -14.64
C GLN A 717 -22.70 -22.87 -14.84
N LEU A 718 -21.85 -22.57 -13.85
CA LEU A 718 -20.43 -22.89 -13.89
C LEU A 718 -20.20 -24.40 -13.77
N CYS A 719 -20.90 -25.10 -12.87
CA CYS A 719 -20.83 -26.56 -12.77
C CYS A 719 -21.23 -27.26 -14.09
N LEU A 720 -22.21 -26.74 -14.84
CA LEU A 720 -22.59 -27.30 -16.15
C LEU A 720 -21.51 -27.15 -17.23
N LYS A 721 -20.56 -26.23 -17.07
CA LYS A 721 -19.47 -25.99 -18.02
C LYS A 721 -18.25 -26.89 -17.79
N ILE A 722 -18.20 -27.62 -16.68
CA ILE A 722 -17.12 -28.59 -16.40
C ILE A 722 -17.39 -29.92 -17.12
N PRO A 723 -16.39 -30.80 -17.29
CA PRO A 723 -16.58 -32.09 -17.95
C PRO A 723 -17.71 -32.93 -17.32
N GLU A 724 -18.57 -33.51 -18.14
CA GLU A 724 -19.82 -34.17 -17.72
C GLU A 724 -19.62 -35.21 -16.61
N LYS A 725 -18.55 -36.02 -16.71
CA LYS A 725 -18.18 -37.05 -15.72
C LYS A 725 -17.93 -36.51 -14.30
N TYR A 726 -17.75 -35.20 -14.12
CA TYR A 726 -17.48 -34.58 -12.81
C TYR A 726 -18.63 -33.70 -12.31
N GLN A 727 -19.65 -33.44 -13.12
CA GLN A 727 -20.74 -32.52 -12.79
C GLN A 727 -21.46 -32.91 -11.49
N GLU A 728 -21.78 -34.19 -11.30
CA GLU A 728 -22.45 -34.66 -10.09
C GLU A 728 -21.68 -34.31 -8.81
N ARG A 729 -20.34 -34.43 -8.82
CA ARG A 729 -19.50 -34.06 -7.68
C ARG A 729 -19.54 -32.54 -7.43
N CYS A 730 -19.53 -31.73 -8.48
CA CYS A 730 -19.68 -30.27 -8.37
C CYS A 730 -21.01 -29.88 -7.72
N PHE A 731 -22.12 -30.47 -8.21
CA PHE A 731 -23.46 -30.23 -7.67
C PHE A 731 -23.65 -30.77 -6.25
N ARG A 732 -23.01 -31.88 -5.89
CA ARG A 732 -23.03 -32.40 -4.52
C ARG A 732 -22.39 -31.43 -3.53
N THR A 733 -21.24 -30.85 -3.90
CA THR A 733 -20.54 -29.89 -3.01
C THR A 733 -21.28 -28.57 -2.85
N ILE A 734 -22.14 -28.16 -3.81
CA ILE A 734 -23.07 -27.04 -3.59
C ILE A 734 -23.87 -27.29 -2.30
N GLY A 735 -24.45 -28.48 -2.15
CA GLY A 735 -25.17 -28.84 -0.93
C GLY A 735 -24.29 -28.92 0.32
N THR A 736 -23.09 -29.46 0.21
CA THR A 736 -22.12 -29.50 1.33
C THR A 736 -21.77 -28.10 1.82
N ASN A 737 -21.52 -27.17 0.92
CA ASN A 737 -21.17 -25.79 1.24
C ASN A 737 -22.27 -25.05 2.00
N GLN A 738 -23.54 -25.35 1.71
CA GLN A 738 -24.67 -24.75 2.41
C GLN A 738 -24.62 -24.99 3.92
N VAL A 739 -24.23 -26.19 4.34
CA VAL A 739 -24.08 -26.53 5.76
C VAL A 739 -22.89 -25.80 6.38
N GLY A 740 -21.94 -25.31 5.58
CA GLY A 740 -20.91 -24.38 6.04
C GLY A 740 -21.42 -22.93 6.16
N PHE A 741 -22.36 -22.50 5.32
CA PHE A 741 -22.75 -21.10 5.17
C PHE A 741 -24.00 -20.67 5.94
N THR A 742 -24.95 -21.56 6.18
CA THR A 742 -26.21 -21.23 6.86
C THR A 742 -26.64 -22.33 7.81
N ALA A 743 -27.26 -21.95 8.93
CA ALA A 743 -27.92 -22.89 9.84
C ALA A 743 -29.40 -23.16 9.45
N SER A 744 -29.93 -22.43 8.47
CA SER A 744 -31.35 -22.51 8.06
C SER A 744 -31.60 -23.67 7.08
N LEU A 745 -32.27 -24.73 7.55
CA LEU A 745 -32.68 -25.85 6.71
C LEU A 745 -33.58 -25.41 5.54
N MET A 746 -34.43 -24.40 5.76
CA MET A 746 -35.30 -23.86 4.71
C MET A 746 -34.49 -23.20 3.59
N THR A 747 -33.45 -22.44 3.95
CA THR A 747 -32.54 -21.83 2.97
C THR A 747 -31.83 -22.90 2.15
N MET A 748 -31.30 -23.93 2.80
CA MET A 748 -30.67 -25.08 2.13
C MET A 748 -31.62 -25.76 1.12
N LYS A 749 -32.89 -25.96 1.50
CA LYS A 749 -33.93 -26.55 0.63
C LYS A 749 -34.20 -25.67 -0.59
N ASN A 750 -34.41 -24.37 -0.36
CA ASN A 750 -34.69 -23.40 -1.41
C ASN A 750 -33.54 -23.34 -2.42
N ASP A 751 -32.31 -23.33 -1.92
CA ASP A 751 -31.13 -23.22 -2.77
C ASP A 751 -30.87 -24.50 -3.58
N CYS A 752 -31.01 -25.70 -2.99
CA CYS A 752 -30.99 -26.93 -3.78
C CYS A 752 -32.15 -27.00 -4.78
N GLY A 753 -33.28 -26.33 -4.51
CA GLY A 753 -34.39 -26.14 -5.45
C GLY A 753 -34.03 -25.32 -6.69
N LEU A 754 -32.94 -24.54 -6.66
CA LEU A 754 -32.45 -23.76 -7.81
C LEU A 754 -31.65 -24.60 -8.81
N MET A 755 -31.35 -25.86 -8.49
CA MET A 755 -30.57 -26.72 -9.37
C MET A 755 -31.33 -27.03 -10.68
N PRO A 756 -30.64 -27.06 -11.83
CA PRO A 756 -31.29 -26.98 -13.15
C PRO A 756 -32.01 -28.26 -13.60
N SER A 757 -31.88 -29.36 -12.86
CA SER A 757 -32.55 -30.63 -13.14
C SER A 757 -32.86 -31.40 -11.85
N PRO A 758 -33.84 -32.33 -11.86
CA PRO A 758 -34.09 -33.21 -10.72
C PRO A 758 -32.84 -33.98 -10.27
N ARG A 759 -32.06 -34.50 -11.21
CA ARG A 759 -30.79 -35.20 -10.93
C ARG A 759 -29.80 -34.33 -10.16
N PHE A 760 -29.63 -33.07 -10.53
CA PHE A 760 -28.68 -32.18 -9.84
C PHE A 760 -29.23 -31.64 -8.52
N LYS A 761 -30.55 -31.47 -8.41
CA LYS A 761 -31.23 -31.21 -7.14
C LYS A 761 -30.99 -32.34 -6.15
N ASP A 762 -31.13 -33.60 -6.57
CA ASP A 762 -30.89 -34.77 -5.71
C ASP A 762 -29.43 -34.87 -5.26
N ASN A 763 -28.48 -34.54 -6.14
CA ASN A 763 -27.06 -34.44 -5.79
C ASN A 763 -26.80 -33.36 -4.73
N CYS A 764 -27.40 -32.18 -4.88
CA CYS A 764 -27.31 -31.09 -3.88
C CYS A 764 -27.90 -31.53 -2.53
N ILE A 765 -29.11 -32.11 -2.52
CA ILE A 765 -29.76 -32.63 -1.30
C ILE A 765 -28.89 -33.69 -0.62
N THR A 766 -28.31 -34.61 -1.40
CA THR A 766 -27.37 -35.61 -0.89
C THR A 766 -26.15 -34.97 -0.24
N GLY A 767 -25.64 -33.88 -0.82
CA GLY A 767 -24.55 -33.07 -0.26
C GLY A 767 -24.90 -32.45 1.10
N VAL A 768 -26.10 -31.86 1.21
CA VAL A 768 -26.59 -31.27 2.47
C VAL A 768 -26.72 -32.35 3.54
N VAL A 769 -27.42 -33.45 3.26
CA VAL A 769 -27.64 -34.54 4.23
C VAL A 769 -26.32 -35.14 4.68
N SER A 770 -25.38 -35.37 3.75
CA SER A 770 -24.04 -35.89 4.08
C SER A 770 -23.30 -34.95 5.03
N SER A 771 -23.37 -33.63 4.78
CA SER A 771 -22.66 -32.65 5.60
C SER A 771 -23.33 -32.42 6.96
N LEU A 772 -24.67 -32.45 7.04
CA LEU A 772 -25.40 -32.40 8.31
C LEU A 772 -25.06 -33.60 9.19
N ALA A 773 -25.01 -34.80 8.61
CA ALA A 773 -24.66 -36.02 9.34
C ALA A 773 -23.22 -36.00 9.88
N TYR A 774 -22.32 -35.31 9.17
CA TYR A 774 -20.95 -35.09 9.61
C TYR A 774 -20.83 -33.99 10.68
N ARG A 775 -21.51 -32.85 10.50
CA ARG A 775 -21.47 -31.72 11.46
C ARG A 775 -22.11 -32.07 12.80
N PHE A 776 -23.29 -32.68 12.75
CA PHE A 776 -24.15 -32.92 13.91
C PHE A 776 -24.25 -34.41 14.22
N VAL A 777 -23.11 -35.05 14.48
CA VAL A 777 -23.06 -36.48 14.80
C VAL A 777 -23.99 -36.81 15.98
N GLY A 778 -24.91 -37.75 15.74
CA GLY A 778 -25.92 -38.18 16.72
C GLY A 778 -27.29 -37.50 16.59
N ASP A 779 -27.40 -36.39 15.85
CA ASP A 779 -28.63 -35.64 15.63
C ASP A 779 -29.32 -36.08 14.34
N THR A 780 -29.82 -37.32 14.32
CA THR A 780 -30.51 -37.87 13.13
C THR A 780 -31.78 -37.11 12.77
N GLN A 781 -32.42 -36.47 13.74
CA GLN A 781 -33.64 -35.70 13.53
C GLN A 781 -33.40 -34.51 12.60
N LYS A 782 -32.26 -33.81 12.73
CA LYS A 782 -31.93 -32.69 11.84
C LYS A 782 -31.83 -33.09 10.36
N MET A 783 -31.33 -34.29 10.06
CA MET A 783 -31.32 -34.81 8.68
C MET A 783 -32.74 -35.16 8.21
N ILE A 784 -33.57 -35.72 9.08
CA ILE A 784 -34.98 -36.03 8.78
C ILE A 784 -35.75 -34.74 8.51
N ASP A 785 -35.62 -33.72 9.37
CA ASP A 785 -36.28 -32.41 9.23
C ASP A 785 -35.85 -31.69 7.95
N PHE A 786 -34.62 -31.90 7.47
CA PHE A 786 -34.19 -31.42 6.17
C PHE A 786 -34.84 -32.18 5.00
N CYS A 787 -35.18 -33.45 5.17
CA CYS A 787 -35.78 -34.25 4.10
C CYS A 787 -37.32 -34.13 4.04
N LEU A 788 -37.98 -33.80 5.15
CA LEU A 788 -39.43 -33.55 5.26
C LEU A 788 -39.81 -32.17 4.71
#